data_AF-A0A2V9RNW8-F1
#
_entry.id   AF-A0A2V9RNW8-F1
#
_cell.length_a   1.000
_cell.length_b   1.000
_cell.length_c   1.000
_cell.angle_alpha   90.00
_cell.angle_beta   90.00
_cell.angle_gamma   90.00
#
_symmetry.space_group_name_H-M   'P 1'
#
loop_
_entity.id
_entity.type
_entity.pdbx_description
1 polymer ?
#
loop_
_entity_poly.entity_id
_entity_poly.type
_entity_poly.pdbx_seq_one_letter_code
_entity_poly.pdbx_strand_id
1 'polypeptide(L)'
;MEPAKKTIFLCLMLAITVEARTRPDRSIYDLPPNQWVELRKDLQGARPGSAIRYVPDAGAFFLWGFMNANPDLLQEHPVMEIPEYDVVTFGLSEFKWQSHIPKSWELEWSKKLPLAYVPRTYSGITTGSERTVLRGPTEEEPGVPRPDLNVAFDQVTYHPGSRSLIYFTGGLTAAYHTTGRHWSDLEPEHRPPPVLGGSLAYDPVHDELVLFGGGHVAEPDATGRIVGHTGTWVYRFQDRDWHPLQLAVQPPPRMNMRLVCDTRNQLLVLFGGDGQSHYLADTWLYDLKSRQWRISKAPAGPEARAGHFTVYDPESGWVIVGGGYNRHDLTDMWAYDASQDRWQQLAGEVPTGFYLSADLAPEQRLMILVTSTRKPGDTMSCNILFPVRTTYGYRIDKGTILHSQQPAEVHRALSKRPEQATSGSAGDSARRQAQAKRLETLPVNQWVHLADPGRVAPTRTWGSATFDTDHSQILYWGGEHCGYEGNDVDAYDVVAHTWRSGDAAPDYPERLWNHGVRLAGVTFQGKPWTVHGRKMYGYDPVSRQLIMVRPIRLTTGYDPKPLQLFPVVLTSEYQSYKDALVNPPSSYVKHVTWTYNPDTAGWELLGAAPKGLDTLVTTSHGVMGVNVDWPSRLNDAGYHLPWRPSQPPEDKAIYLLDVTRKSWKRLSLGQPSPQNVYEQTTLAFDSKRDQVILHGAGKNRDELWIFEMGTQKMLHHLWPRGRESTFRARMSF
;
A
#
# COMPACT_ATOMS: atom_id res chain seq x y z
N MET A 1 44.52 7.67 50.97
CA MET A 1 44.48 6.20 50.94
C MET A 1 43.02 5.82 50.73
N GLU A 2 42.44 5.73 49.52
CA GLU A 2 42.75 4.81 48.40
C GLU A 2 43.26 3.46 48.89
N PRO A 3 42.57 2.32 48.63
CA PRO A 3 42.18 1.91 47.28
C PRO A 3 40.83 1.15 47.19
N ALA A 4 39.87 1.66 46.41
CA ALA A 4 38.73 0.85 45.92
C ALA A 4 38.14 1.37 44.60
N LYS A 5 38.56 2.55 44.12
CA LYS A 5 37.99 3.19 42.93
C LYS A 5 38.78 2.96 41.62
N LYS A 6 39.92 2.25 41.65
CA LYS A 6 40.76 2.02 40.46
C LYS A 6 40.44 0.74 39.67
N THR A 7 39.68 -0.21 40.22
CA THR A 7 39.41 -1.49 39.53
C THR A 7 38.16 -1.46 38.62
N ILE A 8 37.19 -0.58 38.89
CA ILE A 8 35.96 -0.48 38.08
C ILE A 8 36.16 0.37 36.81
N PHE A 9 37.10 1.32 36.83
CA PHE A 9 37.38 2.17 35.67
C PHE A 9 38.19 1.45 34.57
N LEU A 10 38.95 0.40 34.92
CA LEU A 10 39.75 -0.35 33.94
C LEU A 10 38.90 -1.41 33.19
N CYS A 11 37.86 -1.97 33.83
CA CYS A 11 36.93 -2.88 33.15
C CYS A 11 35.95 -2.15 32.22
N LEU A 12 35.55 -0.90 32.52
CA LEU A 12 34.70 -0.11 31.62
C LEU A 12 35.47 0.42 30.40
N MET A 13 36.76 0.74 30.53
CA MET A 13 37.57 1.14 29.36
C MET A 13 37.95 -0.03 28.45
N LEU A 14 38.06 -1.26 28.98
CA LEU A 14 38.22 -2.46 28.14
C LEU A 14 36.91 -2.93 27.49
N ALA A 15 35.75 -2.63 28.08
CA ALA A 15 34.44 -2.95 27.48
C ALA A 15 33.99 -1.93 26.41
N ILE A 16 34.52 -0.70 26.43
CA ILE A 16 34.25 0.34 25.41
C ILE A 16 35.25 0.26 24.22
N THR A 17 36.22 -0.65 24.25
CA THR A 17 37.19 -0.85 23.15
C THR A 17 37.01 -2.16 22.37
N VAL A 18 35.90 -2.88 22.54
CA VAL A 18 35.62 -4.14 21.79
C VAL A 18 34.43 -4.03 20.80
N GLU A 19 33.78 -2.88 20.66
CA GLU A 19 32.70 -2.67 19.67
C GLU A 19 33.03 -1.68 18.54
N ALA A 20 34.31 -1.37 18.36
CA ALA A 20 34.82 -0.73 17.15
C ALA A 20 36.04 -1.50 16.62
N ARG A 21 35.88 -2.80 16.33
CA ARG A 21 36.66 -3.36 15.23
C ARG A 21 36.11 -2.74 13.95
N THR A 22 36.67 -1.59 13.60
CA THR A 22 36.71 -1.14 12.21
C THR A 22 37.10 -2.35 11.38
N ARG A 23 36.15 -2.89 10.62
CA ARG A 23 36.49 -3.77 9.50
C ARG A 23 37.53 -3.00 8.68
N PRO A 24 38.67 -3.60 8.29
CA PRO A 24 39.61 -2.91 7.42
C PRO A 24 38.82 -2.36 6.22
N ASP A 25 39.14 -1.15 5.77
CA ASP A 25 38.54 -0.53 4.58
C ASP A 25 38.57 -1.56 3.45
N ARG A 26 37.44 -2.23 3.22
CA ARG A 26 37.34 -3.24 2.17
C ARG A 26 37.37 -2.49 0.88
N SER A 27 38.38 -2.76 0.06
CA SER A 27 38.36 -2.32 -1.31
C SER A 27 37.30 -3.11 -2.07
N ILE A 28 36.73 -2.52 -3.12
CA ILE A 28 35.89 -3.22 -4.08
C ILE A 28 36.54 -4.48 -4.67
N TYR A 29 37.87 -4.50 -4.75
CA TYR A 29 38.63 -5.64 -5.23
C TYR A 29 38.66 -6.82 -4.25
N ASP A 30 38.36 -6.57 -2.97
CA ASP A 30 38.29 -7.60 -1.93
C ASP A 30 36.95 -8.36 -1.94
N LEU A 31 35.95 -7.88 -2.71
CA LEU A 31 34.69 -8.59 -2.86
C LEU A 31 34.89 -9.82 -3.77
N PRO A 32 34.49 -11.03 -3.33
CA PRO A 32 34.49 -12.20 -4.20
C PRO A 32 33.63 -11.92 -5.46
N PRO A 33 34.06 -12.38 -6.64
CA PRO A 33 33.25 -12.27 -7.83
C PRO A 33 32.01 -13.16 -7.72
N ASN A 34 30.91 -12.69 -8.30
CA ASN A 34 29.64 -13.40 -8.43
C ASN A 34 29.01 -13.89 -7.12
N GLN A 35 29.25 -13.17 -6.02
CA GLN A 35 28.67 -13.46 -4.71
C GLN A 35 28.15 -12.17 -4.07
N TRP A 36 26.97 -12.29 -3.44
CA TRP A 36 26.42 -11.20 -2.63
C TRP A 36 27.14 -11.11 -1.30
N VAL A 37 27.64 -9.93 -0.99
CA VAL A 37 28.32 -9.64 0.28
C VAL A 37 27.54 -8.59 1.03
N GLU A 38 27.15 -8.90 2.27
CA GLU A 38 26.63 -7.90 3.20
C GLU A 38 27.74 -6.89 3.51
N LEU A 39 27.58 -5.68 2.98
CA LEU A 39 28.51 -4.59 3.23
C LEU A 39 28.19 -3.98 4.59
N ARG A 40 26.90 -3.65 4.83
CA ARG A 40 26.46 -2.86 5.99
C ARG A 40 25.03 -3.15 6.45
N LYS A 41 24.82 -2.96 7.76
CA LYS A 41 23.54 -2.84 8.44
C LYS A 41 23.55 -1.58 9.29
N ASP A 42 22.82 -0.56 8.89
CA ASP A 42 22.75 0.71 9.60
C ASP A 42 21.47 1.47 9.28
N LEU A 43 21.19 2.54 10.01
CA LEU A 43 19.96 3.30 9.84
C LEU A 43 19.93 4.14 8.56
N GLN A 44 21.05 4.44 7.89
CA GLN A 44 21.03 5.32 6.70
C GLN A 44 20.76 4.56 5.38
N GLY A 45 20.82 3.23 5.40
CA GLY A 45 20.67 2.38 4.21
C GLY A 45 19.25 2.26 3.65
N ALA A 46 18.88 1.03 3.23
CA ALA A 46 17.60 0.73 2.59
C ALA A 46 16.39 1.41 3.22
N ARG A 47 15.58 2.06 2.39
CA ARG A 47 14.33 2.70 2.79
C ARG A 47 13.19 1.90 2.14
N PRO A 48 12.18 1.42 2.90
CA PRO A 48 11.09 0.67 2.32
C PRO A 48 10.38 1.50 1.25
N GLY A 49 10.10 0.90 0.09
CA GLY A 49 9.45 1.63 -1.00
C GLY A 49 10.33 2.71 -1.67
N SER A 50 11.63 2.76 -1.42
CA SER A 50 12.57 3.62 -2.18
C SER A 50 13.33 2.84 -3.24
N ALA A 51 13.84 3.55 -4.25
CA ALA A 51 14.79 2.99 -5.20
C ALA A 51 16.11 3.73 -5.25
N ILE A 52 17.19 2.94 -5.29
CA ILE A 52 18.56 3.40 -5.42
C ILE A 52 18.88 3.63 -6.89
N ARG A 53 19.65 4.68 -7.18
CA ARG A 53 20.11 5.01 -8.54
C ARG A 53 21.59 5.33 -8.56
N TYR A 54 22.33 4.75 -9.49
CA TYR A 54 23.70 5.15 -9.75
C TYR A 54 23.72 6.49 -10.49
N VAL A 55 24.56 7.42 -10.03
CA VAL A 55 24.78 8.72 -10.66
C VAL A 55 26.23 8.77 -11.14
N PRO A 56 26.48 8.56 -12.46
CA PRO A 56 27.83 8.45 -13.00
C PRO A 56 28.73 9.66 -12.69
N ASP A 57 28.19 10.87 -12.85
CA ASP A 57 28.93 12.11 -12.60
C ASP A 57 29.42 12.26 -11.15
N ALA A 58 28.74 11.62 -10.21
CA ALA A 58 29.10 11.62 -8.80
C ALA A 58 29.89 10.37 -8.38
N GLY A 59 29.96 9.33 -9.22
CA GLY A 59 30.58 8.04 -8.90
C GLY A 59 29.94 7.37 -7.67
N ALA A 60 28.66 7.60 -7.42
CA ALA A 60 27.98 7.19 -6.20
C ALA A 60 26.53 6.80 -6.45
N PHE A 61 25.97 6.02 -5.52
CA PHE A 61 24.57 5.65 -5.54
C PHE A 61 23.75 6.61 -4.69
N PHE A 62 22.61 7.03 -5.19
CA PHE A 62 21.72 7.98 -4.56
C PHE A 62 20.43 7.29 -4.14
N LEU A 63 19.90 7.73 -3.00
CA LEU A 63 18.64 7.23 -2.45
C LEU A 63 17.86 8.41 -1.86
N TRP A 64 16.59 8.53 -2.25
CA TRP A 64 15.62 9.44 -1.62
C TRP A 64 14.65 8.67 -0.73
N GLY A 65 14.15 9.35 0.29
CA GLY A 65 13.13 8.87 1.22
C GLY A 65 13.55 9.03 2.67
N PHE A 66 12.63 8.74 3.59
CA PHE A 66 12.89 8.72 5.01
C PHE A 66 11.88 7.75 5.62
N MET A 67 12.35 6.80 6.42
CA MET A 67 11.48 6.03 7.30
C MET A 67 12.03 6.13 8.71
N ASN A 68 11.18 6.03 9.72
CA ASN A 68 11.57 6.05 11.11
C ASN A 68 11.07 4.76 11.76
N ALA A 69 11.99 3.96 12.29
CA ALA A 69 11.67 2.74 13.01
C ALA A 69 11.37 2.98 14.51
N ASN A 70 11.41 4.25 14.96
CA ASN A 70 11.18 4.60 16.37
C ASN A 70 9.67 4.68 16.67
N PRO A 71 9.10 3.77 17.47
CA PRO A 71 7.70 3.79 17.87
C PRO A 71 7.34 4.97 18.79
N ASP A 72 8.33 5.60 19.43
CA ASP A 72 8.14 6.72 20.37
C ASP A 72 8.12 8.09 19.69
N LEU A 73 8.38 8.15 18.37
CA LEU A 73 8.25 9.38 17.61
C LEU A 73 6.76 9.65 17.36
N LEU A 74 6.15 10.35 18.33
CA LEU A 74 4.73 10.67 18.36
C LEU A 74 4.31 11.42 17.09
N GLN A 75 3.44 10.80 16.30
CA GLN A 75 2.86 11.27 15.03
C GLN A 75 1.94 12.51 15.19
N GLU A 76 1.94 13.12 16.37
CA GLU A 76 0.96 14.10 16.84
C GLU A 76 1.43 15.55 16.65
N HIS A 77 2.73 15.76 16.41
CA HIS A 77 3.32 17.08 16.20
C HIS A 77 3.59 17.32 14.70
N PRO A 78 2.87 18.25 14.03
CA PRO A 78 3.06 18.58 12.60
C PRO A 78 4.40 19.30 12.29
N VAL A 79 5.29 19.30 13.27
CA VAL A 79 6.44 20.16 13.47
C VAL A 79 7.40 19.26 14.26
N MET A 80 8.22 18.51 13.54
CA MET A 80 9.11 17.50 14.12
C MET A 80 10.50 17.66 13.54
N GLU A 81 11.51 17.43 14.37
CA GLU A 81 12.89 17.32 13.92
C GLU A 81 13.05 15.98 13.19
N ILE A 82 13.36 16.02 11.90
CA ILE A 82 13.60 14.81 11.10
C ILE A 82 15.05 14.37 11.36
N PRO A 83 15.30 13.15 11.86
CA PRO A 83 16.65 12.68 12.18
C PRO A 83 17.52 12.37 10.95
N GLU A 84 16.94 12.19 9.77
CA GLU A 84 17.66 11.90 8.52
C GLU A 84 17.30 12.95 7.45
N TYR A 85 18.23 13.86 7.20
CA TYR A 85 18.07 14.94 6.24
C TYR A 85 18.32 14.43 4.80
N ASP A 86 17.27 14.41 3.99
CA ASP A 86 17.34 14.43 2.52
C ASP A 86 17.92 13.18 1.80
N VAL A 87 18.25 13.35 0.52
CA VAL A 87 18.95 12.41 -0.35
C VAL A 87 20.25 11.97 0.34
N VAL A 88 20.47 10.66 0.41
CA VAL A 88 21.72 10.07 0.89
C VAL A 88 22.46 9.43 -0.26
N THR A 89 23.79 9.42 -0.14
CA THR A 89 24.67 8.77 -1.10
C THR A 89 25.44 7.63 -0.47
N PHE A 90 25.59 6.54 -1.21
CA PHE A 90 26.49 5.45 -0.90
C PHE A 90 27.73 5.55 -1.79
N GLY A 91 28.85 5.88 -1.16
CA GLY A 91 30.16 6.00 -1.82
C GLY A 91 30.84 4.65 -1.97
N LEU A 92 31.51 4.44 -3.12
CA LEU A 92 32.14 3.16 -3.46
C LEU A 92 33.55 2.96 -2.88
N SER A 93 34.21 4.02 -2.42
CA SER A 93 35.56 3.94 -1.83
C SER A 93 35.55 3.44 -0.39
N GLU A 94 34.61 3.95 0.42
CA GLU A 94 34.53 3.63 1.85
C GLU A 94 33.38 2.66 2.19
N PHE A 95 32.52 2.36 1.21
CA PHE A 95 31.25 1.66 1.41
C PHE A 95 30.45 2.26 2.57
N LYS A 96 30.22 3.58 2.56
CA LYS A 96 29.44 4.25 3.61
C LYS A 96 28.32 5.08 3.01
N TRP A 97 27.20 5.09 3.74
CA TRP A 97 26.14 6.07 3.56
C TRP A 97 26.57 7.39 4.17
N GLN A 98 26.26 8.46 3.45
CA GLN A 98 26.49 9.83 3.88
C GLN A 98 25.32 10.70 3.40
N SER A 99 24.94 11.69 4.21
CA SER A 99 24.05 12.75 3.77
C SER A 99 24.63 13.42 2.53
N HIS A 100 23.82 13.56 1.48
CA HIS A 100 24.22 14.35 0.33
C HIS A 100 24.10 15.85 0.63
N ILE A 101 23.60 16.25 1.79
CA ILE A 101 23.61 17.64 2.23
C ILE A 101 24.80 17.87 3.18
N PRO A 102 25.54 18.99 3.04
CA PRO A 102 26.62 19.32 3.98
C PRO A 102 26.10 19.51 5.41
N LYS A 103 26.81 19.00 6.42
CA LYS A 103 26.48 19.19 7.84
C LYS A 103 26.35 20.66 8.26
N SER A 104 27.07 21.56 7.60
CA SER A 104 26.94 23.01 7.84
C SER A 104 25.55 23.52 7.49
N TRP A 105 24.92 22.96 6.45
CA TRP A 105 23.55 23.29 6.06
C TRP A 105 22.54 22.69 7.04
N GLU A 106 22.76 21.45 7.52
CA GLU A 106 21.95 20.83 8.59
C GLU A 106 21.95 21.68 9.88
N LEU A 107 23.09 22.30 10.22
CA LEU A 107 23.22 23.18 11.38
C LEU A 107 22.52 24.54 11.18
N GLU A 108 22.56 25.11 9.97
CA GLU A 108 21.80 26.33 9.66
C GLU A 108 20.30 26.07 9.60
N TRP A 109 19.92 24.88 9.16
CA TRP A 109 18.57 24.34 9.17
C TRP A 109 17.99 24.25 10.57
N SER A 110 18.68 23.61 11.51
CA SER A 110 18.19 23.43 12.88
C SER A 110 17.97 24.74 13.66
N LYS A 111 18.51 25.88 13.18
CA LYS A 111 18.35 27.21 13.76
C LYS A 111 17.10 27.97 13.30
N LYS A 112 16.49 27.59 12.16
CA LYS A 112 15.26 28.22 11.65
C LYS A 112 14.06 27.38 12.12
N LEU A 113 12.94 28.05 12.46
CA LEU A 113 11.64 27.45 12.85
C LEU A 113 11.32 26.14 12.11
N PRO A 114 10.56 25.20 12.71
CA PRO A 114 10.61 23.78 12.43
C PRO A 114 10.65 23.39 10.95
N LEU A 115 11.59 22.49 10.67
CA LEU A 115 12.24 22.25 9.39
C LEU A 115 11.39 21.62 8.29
N ALA A 116 10.27 21.02 8.68
CA ALA A 116 9.43 20.24 7.80
C ALA A 116 8.00 20.27 8.31
N TYR A 117 7.05 20.51 7.40
CA TYR A 117 5.69 20.00 7.61
C TYR A 117 5.67 18.60 6.99
N VAL A 118 5.96 17.60 7.83
CA VAL A 118 5.70 16.22 7.46
C VAL A 118 4.23 15.98 7.74
N PRO A 119 3.44 15.65 6.72
CA PRO A 119 2.02 15.47 6.92
C PRO A 119 1.80 14.25 7.84
N ARG A 120 0.73 14.30 8.65
CA ARG A 120 0.54 13.48 9.86
C ARG A 120 0.37 11.97 9.60
N THR A 121 0.57 11.52 8.36
CA THR A 121 0.42 10.13 7.93
C THR A 121 1.76 9.53 7.51
N TYR A 122 2.74 9.61 8.42
CA TYR A 122 4.08 9.05 8.25
C TYR A 122 4.10 7.53 7.97
N SER A 123 2.96 6.84 8.09
CA SER A 123 2.82 5.38 7.95
C SER A 123 1.91 4.93 6.78
N GLY A 124 1.46 5.85 5.92
CA GLY A 124 0.52 5.53 4.83
C GLY A 124 1.19 5.33 3.47
N ILE A 125 1.12 4.12 2.94
CA ILE A 125 1.38 3.83 1.53
C ILE A 125 0.10 4.20 0.79
N THR A 126 -0.08 5.46 0.39
CA THR A 126 -1.39 5.91 -0.11
C THR A 126 -1.41 6.38 -1.55
N THR A 127 -2.61 6.20 -2.11
CA THR A 127 -3.13 6.64 -3.41
C THR A 127 -3.41 8.15 -3.46
N GLY A 128 -3.08 8.85 -2.38
CA GLY A 128 -3.11 10.30 -2.20
C GLY A 128 -1.78 10.74 -1.61
N SER A 129 -0.72 10.63 -2.39
CA SER A 129 0.64 11.08 -2.05
C SER A 129 0.61 12.42 -1.32
N GLU A 130 1.09 12.46 -0.10
CA GLU A 130 1.18 13.75 0.58
C GLU A 130 2.46 14.44 0.09
N ARG A 131 2.32 15.46 -0.76
CA ARG A 131 3.47 16.28 -1.18
C ARG A 131 4.19 16.77 0.06
N THR A 132 5.46 16.39 0.17
CA THR A 132 6.30 16.86 1.26
C THR A 132 6.94 18.16 0.81
N VAL A 133 6.71 19.21 1.59
CA VAL A 133 7.34 20.51 1.33
C VAL A 133 8.30 20.80 2.47
N LEU A 134 9.57 20.89 2.12
CA LEU A 134 10.66 21.22 3.02
C LEU A 134 11.15 22.63 2.71
N ARG A 135 11.55 23.40 3.73
CA ARG A 135 12.25 24.67 3.47
C ARG A 135 13.69 24.36 3.08
N GLY A 136 14.12 24.81 1.91
CA GLY A 136 15.48 24.63 1.42
C GLY A 136 16.53 25.36 2.29
N PRO A 137 17.81 24.92 2.32
CA PRO A 137 18.91 25.60 3.01
C PRO A 137 19.54 26.72 2.16
N THR A 138 19.26 26.70 0.86
CA THR A 138 20.02 27.31 -0.24
C THR A 138 19.19 28.36 -0.97
N GLU A 139 19.58 28.68 -2.20
CA GLU A 139 18.80 29.45 -3.17
C GLU A 139 17.52 28.73 -3.67
N GLU A 140 17.17 27.56 -3.11
CA GLU A 140 15.85 26.97 -3.32
C GLU A 140 14.75 27.96 -2.90
N GLU A 141 13.75 28.14 -3.76
CA GLU A 141 12.57 28.88 -3.37
C GLU A 141 11.92 28.20 -2.15
N PRO A 142 11.57 28.94 -1.08
CA PRO A 142 10.87 28.37 0.04
C PRO A 142 9.56 27.72 -0.42
N GLY A 143 9.44 26.40 -0.28
CA GLY A 143 8.21 25.70 -0.60
C GLY A 143 8.26 24.74 -1.79
N VAL A 144 9.43 24.50 -2.40
CA VAL A 144 9.57 23.53 -3.51
C VAL A 144 9.02 22.15 -3.09
N PRO A 145 8.06 21.58 -3.85
CA PRO A 145 7.50 20.27 -3.55
C PRO A 145 8.50 19.16 -3.85
N ARG A 146 8.53 18.16 -2.98
CA ARG A 146 9.39 16.97 -3.11
C ARG A 146 8.54 15.71 -3.15
N PRO A 147 9.08 14.61 -3.73
CA PRO A 147 8.41 13.32 -3.71
C PRO A 147 8.08 12.89 -2.28
N ASP A 148 7.04 12.06 -2.14
CA ASP A 148 6.73 11.41 -0.87
C ASP A 148 7.99 10.71 -0.29
N LEU A 149 8.19 10.86 1.03
CA LEU A 149 9.37 10.33 1.72
C LEU A 149 9.33 8.81 1.88
N ASN A 150 8.15 8.20 1.86
CA ASN A 150 7.98 6.77 2.12
C ASN A 150 7.89 5.96 0.83
N VAL A 151 7.46 6.57 -0.28
CA VAL A 151 7.11 5.79 -1.46
C VAL A 151 7.52 6.46 -2.78
N ALA A 152 8.63 5.98 -3.33
CA ALA A 152 9.01 6.23 -4.72
C ALA A 152 8.87 4.98 -5.60
N PHE A 153 8.98 3.79 -5.01
CA PHE A 153 9.27 2.53 -5.70
C PHE A 153 10.29 2.77 -6.80
N ASP A 154 10.10 2.18 -7.97
CA ASP A 154 10.98 2.35 -9.11
C ASP A 154 10.63 3.58 -9.97
N GLN A 155 9.80 4.51 -9.47
CA GLN A 155 9.38 5.73 -10.18
C GLN A 155 10.40 6.87 -10.07
N VAL A 156 11.67 6.52 -10.26
CA VAL A 156 12.81 7.44 -10.31
C VAL A 156 13.77 7.01 -11.41
N THR A 157 14.40 7.95 -12.10
CA THR A 157 15.51 7.64 -13.01
C THR A 157 16.51 8.79 -13.07
N TYR A 158 17.75 8.50 -13.47
CA TYR A 158 18.75 9.53 -13.68
C TYR A 158 18.66 10.04 -15.11
N HIS A 159 18.54 11.36 -15.26
CA HIS A 159 18.59 12.05 -16.54
C HIS A 159 19.99 12.69 -16.73
N PRO A 160 20.81 12.20 -17.68
CA PRO A 160 22.16 12.71 -17.90
C PRO A 160 22.19 14.17 -18.36
N GLY A 161 21.26 14.58 -19.24
CA GLY A 161 21.26 15.92 -19.84
C GLY A 161 21.11 17.04 -18.79
N SER A 162 20.28 16.84 -17.78
CA SER A 162 20.11 17.79 -16.67
C SER A 162 20.93 17.44 -15.42
N ARG A 163 21.64 16.30 -15.42
CA ARG A 163 22.35 15.76 -14.25
C ARG A 163 21.45 15.64 -13.02
N SER A 164 20.23 15.16 -13.23
CA SER A 164 19.20 15.14 -12.19
C SER A 164 18.62 13.75 -12.01
N LEU A 165 18.24 13.41 -10.79
CA LEU A 165 17.31 12.31 -10.54
C LEU A 165 15.90 12.85 -10.71
N ILE A 166 15.14 12.29 -11.65
CA ILE A 166 13.75 12.67 -11.90
C ILE A 166 12.84 11.66 -11.25
N TYR A 167 11.87 12.14 -10.49
CA TYR A 167 10.87 11.36 -9.77
C TYR A 167 9.49 11.66 -10.33
N PHE A 168 8.65 10.64 -10.43
CA PHE A 168 7.21 10.81 -10.64
C PHE A 168 6.45 10.07 -9.55
N THR A 169 5.99 10.79 -8.53
CA THR A 169 5.17 10.22 -7.46
C THR A 169 4.00 11.14 -7.21
N GLY A 170 2.80 10.60 -7.06
CA GLY A 170 1.71 11.44 -6.62
C GLY A 170 1.32 12.58 -7.56
N GLY A 171 1.48 12.38 -8.88
CA GLY A 171 1.28 13.44 -9.87
C GLY A 171 2.28 14.60 -9.80
N LEU A 172 3.32 14.51 -8.95
CA LEU A 172 4.44 15.44 -8.92
C LEU A 172 5.54 14.91 -9.82
N THR A 173 6.08 15.77 -10.69
CA THR A 173 7.30 15.50 -11.45
C THR A 173 8.41 16.35 -10.86
N ALA A 174 9.23 15.76 -10.00
CA ALA A 174 10.28 16.48 -9.28
C ALA A 174 11.66 16.07 -9.79
N ALA A 175 12.57 17.05 -9.87
CA ALA A 175 13.96 16.82 -10.21
C ALA A 175 14.85 17.16 -9.01
N TYR A 176 15.77 16.25 -8.67
CA TYR A 176 16.87 16.51 -7.75
C TYR A 176 18.16 16.72 -8.53
N HIS A 177 18.66 17.95 -8.53
CA HIS A 177 19.90 18.35 -9.19
C HIS A 177 21.09 17.92 -8.35
N THR A 178 21.83 16.90 -8.80
CA THR A 178 22.84 16.25 -7.97
C THR A 178 24.05 17.16 -7.72
N THR A 179 24.53 17.90 -8.72
CA THR A 179 25.66 18.83 -8.50
C THR A 179 25.25 20.01 -7.64
N GLY A 180 24.08 20.58 -7.90
CA GLY A 180 23.56 21.76 -7.20
C GLY A 180 22.93 21.46 -5.84
N ARG A 181 22.73 20.17 -5.50
CA ARG A 181 22.13 19.68 -4.24
C ARG A 181 20.79 20.35 -3.94
N HIS A 182 19.93 20.47 -4.95
CA HIS A 182 18.63 21.12 -4.79
C HIS A 182 17.51 20.44 -5.57
N TRP A 183 16.29 20.65 -5.11
CA TRP A 183 15.06 20.19 -5.74
C TRP A 183 14.44 21.26 -6.64
N SER A 184 13.70 20.82 -7.67
CA SER A 184 12.81 21.67 -8.47
C SER A 184 11.56 20.89 -8.89
N ASP A 185 10.41 21.56 -8.94
CA ASP A 185 9.22 21.04 -9.64
C ASP A 185 9.39 21.30 -11.15
N LEU A 186 9.15 20.29 -11.98
CA LEU A 186 9.19 20.46 -13.43
C LEU A 186 7.89 21.06 -14.00
N GLU A 187 6.83 21.11 -13.18
CA GLU A 187 5.55 21.77 -13.45
C GLU A 187 4.93 21.45 -14.82
N PRO A 188 4.80 20.16 -15.20
CA PRO A 188 4.13 19.83 -16.46
C PRO A 188 2.65 20.23 -16.43
N GLU A 189 2.16 20.63 -17.60
CA GLU A 189 0.75 20.98 -17.82
C GLU A 189 -0.12 19.71 -17.76
N HIS A 190 0.28 18.68 -18.49
CA HIS A 190 -0.35 17.37 -18.48
C HIS A 190 0.39 16.42 -17.53
N ARG A 191 -0.35 15.52 -16.88
CA ARG A 191 0.19 14.62 -15.87
C ARG A 191 -0.43 13.24 -16.02
N PRO A 192 0.36 12.16 -15.91
CA PRO A 192 -0.18 10.83 -15.73
C PRO A 192 -1.02 10.77 -14.45
N PRO A 193 -1.96 9.82 -14.35
CA PRO A 193 -2.59 9.49 -13.09
C PRO A 193 -1.55 9.23 -11.99
N PRO A 194 -1.82 9.58 -10.71
CA PRO A 194 -0.88 9.46 -9.60
C PRO A 194 -0.73 8.00 -9.15
N VAL A 195 -0.10 7.19 -9.99
CA VAL A 195 0.08 5.75 -9.76
C VAL A 195 1.12 5.44 -8.70
N LEU A 196 0.92 4.28 -8.07
CA LEU A 196 1.83 3.68 -7.10
C LEU A 196 2.47 2.40 -7.65
N GLY A 197 3.78 2.24 -7.44
CA GLY A 197 4.49 1.00 -7.79
C GLY A 197 4.72 0.83 -9.29
N GLY A 198 4.64 1.91 -10.06
CA GLY A 198 5.07 1.94 -11.45
C GLY A 198 6.61 1.95 -11.57
N SER A 199 7.11 2.06 -12.79
CA SER A 199 8.55 2.22 -13.05
C SER A 199 8.80 3.31 -14.07
N LEU A 200 9.87 4.06 -13.83
CA LEU A 200 10.34 5.15 -14.67
C LEU A 200 11.71 4.79 -15.27
N ALA A 201 11.84 4.86 -16.58
CA ALA A 201 13.10 4.63 -17.29
C ALA A 201 13.42 5.80 -18.23
N TYR A 202 14.71 6.10 -18.42
CA TYR A 202 15.16 7.09 -19.39
C TYR A 202 15.31 6.43 -20.77
N ASP A 203 14.76 7.06 -21.80
CA ASP A 203 14.96 6.76 -23.21
C ASP A 203 16.06 7.69 -23.77
N PRO A 204 17.30 7.19 -23.97
CA PRO A 204 18.39 7.99 -24.51
C PRO A 204 18.29 8.25 -26.02
N VAL A 205 17.38 7.58 -26.74
CA VAL A 205 17.21 7.77 -28.20
C VAL A 205 16.39 9.04 -28.49
N HIS A 206 15.37 9.30 -27.67
CA HIS A 206 14.46 10.45 -27.86
C HIS A 206 14.67 11.56 -26.83
N ASP A 207 15.52 11.35 -25.82
CA ASP A 207 15.63 12.23 -24.66
C ASP A 207 14.28 12.39 -23.95
N GLU A 208 13.70 11.25 -23.56
CA GLU A 208 12.38 11.17 -22.92
C GLU A 208 12.44 10.29 -21.66
N LEU A 209 11.48 10.44 -20.75
CA LEU A 209 11.24 9.48 -19.67
C LEU A 209 10.04 8.62 -20.03
N VAL A 210 10.12 7.31 -19.86
CA VAL A 210 9.00 6.38 -20.04
C VAL A 210 8.50 5.92 -18.69
N LEU A 211 7.23 6.20 -18.40
CA LEU A 211 6.51 5.68 -17.24
C LEU A 211 5.58 4.54 -17.70
N PHE A 212 5.62 3.42 -17.00
CA PHE A 212 4.67 2.35 -17.21
C PHE A 212 4.21 1.71 -15.90
N GLY A 213 2.97 1.20 -15.92
CA GLY A 213 2.39 0.45 -14.83
C GLY A 213 2.17 1.28 -13.58
N GLY A 214 1.98 0.58 -12.47
CA GLY A 214 1.48 1.15 -11.24
C GLY A 214 -0.04 1.17 -11.19
N GLY A 215 -0.57 1.17 -9.97
CA GLY A 215 -2.00 1.03 -9.72
C GLY A 215 -2.59 2.13 -8.87
N HIS A 216 -3.76 1.81 -8.31
CA HIS A 216 -4.49 2.64 -7.36
C HIS A 216 -5.07 3.95 -7.93
N VAL A 217 -5.40 3.91 -9.22
CA VAL A 217 -6.15 4.97 -9.88
C VAL A 217 -7.59 4.52 -10.07
N ALA A 218 -8.48 5.40 -10.54
CA ALA A 218 -9.90 5.12 -10.64
C ALA A 218 -10.41 5.63 -11.98
N GLU A 219 -9.80 5.17 -13.06
CA GLU A 219 -10.06 5.64 -14.41
C GLU A 219 -11.14 4.81 -15.08
N PRO A 220 -11.92 5.36 -16.03
CA PRO A 220 -12.83 4.57 -16.84
C PRO A 220 -12.05 3.87 -17.97
N ASP A 221 -12.35 2.60 -18.20
CA ASP A 221 -11.93 1.91 -19.41
C ASP A 221 -12.78 2.32 -20.63
N ALA A 222 -12.51 1.70 -21.79
CA ALA A 222 -13.24 1.97 -23.03
C ALA A 222 -14.76 1.67 -22.94
N THR A 223 -15.19 0.86 -21.97
CA THR A 223 -16.60 0.53 -21.71
C THR A 223 -17.22 1.45 -20.63
N GLY A 224 -16.42 2.30 -20.00
CA GLY A 224 -16.84 3.18 -18.89
C GLY A 224 -16.76 2.51 -17.52
N ARG A 225 -16.30 1.27 -17.42
CA ARG A 225 -16.08 0.59 -16.14
C ARG A 225 -14.81 1.14 -15.48
N ILE A 226 -14.85 1.26 -14.16
CA ILE A 226 -13.69 1.73 -13.40
C ILE A 226 -12.58 0.67 -13.46
N VAL A 227 -11.34 1.10 -13.70
CA VAL A 227 -10.13 0.29 -13.69
C VAL A 227 -9.03 1.01 -12.92
N GLY A 228 -8.15 0.21 -12.31
CA GLY A 228 -7.16 0.71 -11.34
C GLY A 228 -5.74 0.86 -11.86
N HIS A 229 -5.51 0.93 -13.17
CA HIS A 229 -4.17 0.92 -13.77
C HIS A 229 -3.95 2.07 -14.77
N THR A 230 -2.68 2.40 -15.04
CA THR A 230 -2.28 3.35 -16.09
C THR A 230 -1.58 2.64 -17.25
N GLY A 231 -1.71 3.21 -18.46
CA GLY A 231 -0.97 2.80 -19.66
C GLY A 231 0.45 3.39 -19.70
N THR A 232 1.08 3.37 -20.88
CA THR A 232 2.42 3.97 -21.08
C THR A 232 2.32 5.50 -21.27
N TRP A 233 3.12 6.24 -20.52
CA TRP A 233 3.27 7.69 -20.64
C TRP A 233 4.72 8.05 -20.92
N VAL A 234 4.94 9.16 -21.62
CA VAL A 234 6.28 9.72 -21.85
C VAL A 234 6.37 11.16 -21.39
N TYR A 235 7.45 11.51 -20.70
CA TYR A 235 7.81 12.90 -20.43
C TYR A 235 8.84 13.34 -21.45
N ARG A 236 8.53 14.39 -22.21
CA ARG A 236 9.44 14.96 -23.20
C ARG A 236 10.13 16.16 -22.61
N PHE A 237 11.46 16.13 -22.52
CA PHE A 237 12.20 17.29 -22.00
C PHE A 237 12.11 18.51 -22.91
N GLN A 238 11.95 18.30 -24.22
CA GLN A 238 11.76 19.39 -25.19
C GLN A 238 10.45 20.17 -24.93
N ASP A 239 9.36 19.45 -24.68
CA ASP A 239 8.04 20.04 -24.45
C ASP A 239 7.82 20.39 -22.97
N ARG A 240 8.67 19.85 -22.09
CA ARG A 240 8.55 19.86 -20.63
C ARG A 240 7.23 19.28 -20.12
N ASP A 241 6.69 18.30 -20.84
CA ASP A 241 5.33 17.83 -20.59
C ASP A 241 5.14 16.31 -20.79
N TRP A 242 4.13 15.77 -20.12
CA TRP A 242 3.74 14.37 -20.21
C TRP A 242 2.74 14.11 -21.33
N HIS A 243 2.94 13.02 -22.06
CA HIS A 243 2.10 12.59 -23.16
C HIS A 243 1.70 11.13 -22.98
N PRO A 244 0.40 10.79 -23.08
CA PRO A 244 -0.03 9.39 -23.09
C PRO A 244 0.32 8.76 -24.44
N LEU A 245 0.85 7.54 -24.43
CA LEU A 245 1.01 6.75 -25.65
C LEU A 245 -0.21 5.87 -25.87
N GLN A 246 -0.89 6.08 -27.00
CA GLN A 246 -1.99 5.23 -27.45
C GLN A 246 -1.42 4.03 -28.19
N LEU A 247 -1.21 2.92 -27.48
CA LEU A 247 -0.57 1.72 -28.02
C LEU A 247 -1.60 0.60 -28.16
N ALA A 248 -1.66 -0.02 -29.34
CA ALA A 248 -2.54 -1.17 -29.59
C ALA A 248 -2.09 -2.43 -28.82
N VAL A 249 -0.77 -2.54 -28.58
CA VAL A 249 -0.13 -3.61 -27.83
C VAL A 249 0.68 -2.97 -26.72
N GLN A 250 0.46 -3.42 -25.48
CA GLN A 250 1.21 -3.00 -24.29
C GLN A 250 1.10 -4.10 -23.22
N PRO A 251 2.00 -4.13 -22.22
CA PRO A 251 1.91 -5.12 -21.16
C PRO A 251 0.59 -4.98 -20.38
N PRO A 252 0.03 -6.07 -19.85
CA PRO A 252 -1.13 -5.98 -18.98
C PRO A 252 -0.80 -5.22 -17.68
N PRO A 253 -1.84 -4.74 -16.96
CA PRO A 253 -1.71 -4.01 -15.70
C PRO A 253 -0.80 -4.72 -14.70
N ARG A 254 0.16 -3.98 -14.14
CA ARG A 254 1.13 -4.50 -13.17
C ARG A 254 1.77 -3.39 -12.36
N MET A 255 2.28 -3.75 -11.18
CA MET A 255 3.08 -2.89 -10.31
C MET A 255 4.27 -3.67 -9.73
N ASN A 256 5.12 -3.00 -8.93
CA ASN A 256 6.28 -3.61 -8.26
C ASN A 256 7.20 -4.36 -9.23
N MET A 257 7.42 -3.73 -10.39
CA MET A 257 8.31 -4.17 -11.46
C MET A 257 9.35 -3.07 -11.72
N ARG A 258 10.37 -3.38 -12.52
CA ARG A 258 11.35 -2.40 -12.97
C ARG A 258 11.56 -2.47 -14.47
N LEU A 259 11.48 -1.30 -15.11
CA LEU A 259 11.93 -1.03 -16.47
C LEU A 259 13.42 -0.67 -16.47
N VAL A 260 14.19 -1.27 -17.36
CA VAL A 260 15.58 -0.88 -17.59
C VAL A 260 15.83 -0.69 -19.08
N CYS A 261 16.68 0.29 -19.41
CA CYS A 261 17.11 0.51 -20.79
C CYS A 261 18.33 -0.37 -21.11
N ASP A 262 18.14 -1.35 -21.99
CA ASP A 262 19.23 -1.96 -22.73
C ASP A 262 19.67 -0.97 -23.82
N THR A 263 20.70 -0.19 -23.52
CA THR A 263 21.22 0.85 -24.41
C THR A 263 21.91 0.28 -25.65
N ARG A 264 22.37 -0.98 -25.62
CA ARG A 264 23.03 -1.64 -26.76
C ARG A 264 22.03 -2.03 -27.82
N ASN A 265 20.90 -2.60 -27.41
CA ASN A 265 19.83 -3.01 -28.33
C ASN A 265 18.74 -1.94 -28.50
N GLN A 266 18.81 -0.84 -27.75
CA GLN A 266 17.83 0.27 -27.76
C GLN A 266 16.41 -0.23 -27.45
N LEU A 267 16.31 -0.97 -26.34
CA LEU A 267 15.07 -1.56 -25.83
C LEU A 267 14.89 -1.19 -24.36
N LEU A 268 13.66 -0.87 -23.94
CA LEU A 268 13.30 -1.04 -22.53
C LEU A 268 12.86 -2.48 -22.30
N VAL A 269 13.38 -3.08 -21.24
CA VAL A 269 13.07 -4.45 -20.84
C VAL A 269 12.27 -4.43 -19.55
N LEU A 270 11.15 -5.15 -19.56
CA LEU A 270 10.28 -5.37 -18.41
C LEU A 270 10.10 -6.86 -18.19
N PHE A 271 10.23 -7.32 -16.95
CA PHE A 271 9.94 -8.69 -16.57
C PHE A 271 8.99 -8.72 -15.37
N GLY A 272 8.04 -9.65 -15.39
CA GLY A 272 7.18 -9.97 -14.26
C GLY A 272 6.42 -8.77 -13.67
N GLY A 273 6.26 -8.74 -12.36
CA GLY A 273 5.47 -7.77 -11.62
C GLY A 273 4.22 -8.36 -10.97
N ASP A 274 3.56 -7.52 -10.17
CA ASP A 274 2.35 -7.86 -9.43
C ASP A 274 1.11 -7.42 -10.23
N GLY A 275 0.33 -8.39 -10.73
CA GLY A 275 -0.96 -8.18 -11.40
C GLY A 275 -2.15 -8.15 -10.45
N GLN A 276 -1.90 -8.02 -9.13
CA GLN A 276 -2.82 -8.11 -8.00
C GLN A 276 -3.48 -9.47 -7.78
N SER A 277 -4.04 -10.11 -8.80
CA SER A 277 -4.57 -11.48 -8.71
C SER A 277 -3.50 -12.55 -8.97
N HIS A 278 -2.44 -12.20 -9.70
CA HIS A 278 -1.37 -13.10 -10.12
C HIS A 278 -0.01 -12.40 -10.06
N TYR A 279 1.04 -13.16 -9.81
CA TYR A 279 2.41 -12.77 -10.14
C TYR A 279 2.66 -13.06 -11.62
N LEU A 280 3.36 -12.18 -12.32
CA LEU A 280 3.62 -12.31 -13.76
C LEU A 280 5.01 -12.88 -14.02
N ALA A 281 5.17 -13.62 -15.12
CA ALA A 281 6.43 -14.24 -15.58
C ALA A 281 6.78 -13.89 -17.03
N ASP A 282 6.03 -12.96 -17.63
CA ASP A 282 6.23 -12.53 -19.01
C ASP A 282 7.35 -11.48 -19.12
N THR A 283 8.01 -11.47 -20.28
CA THR A 283 9.00 -10.44 -20.64
C THR A 283 8.44 -9.57 -21.75
N TRP A 284 8.46 -8.26 -21.55
CA TRP A 284 8.00 -7.27 -22.51
C TRP A 284 9.15 -6.36 -22.92
N LEU A 285 9.23 -6.09 -24.22
CA LEU A 285 10.25 -5.25 -24.81
C LEU A 285 9.58 -4.04 -25.47
N TYR A 286 9.99 -2.85 -25.09
CA TYR A 286 9.60 -1.60 -25.75
C TYR A 286 10.74 -1.16 -26.65
N ASP A 287 10.51 -1.21 -27.95
CA ASP A 287 11.46 -0.77 -28.96
C ASP A 287 11.50 0.75 -28.99
N LEU A 288 12.66 1.33 -28.65
CA LEU A 288 12.78 2.78 -28.53
C LEU A 288 12.52 3.44 -29.89
N LYS A 289 13.06 2.90 -30.99
CA LYS A 289 12.94 3.50 -32.34
C LYS A 289 11.51 3.54 -32.85
N SER A 290 10.80 2.42 -32.77
CA SER A 290 9.42 2.28 -33.25
C SER A 290 8.39 2.75 -32.23
N ARG A 291 8.80 2.91 -30.96
CA ARG A 291 7.95 3.31 -29.83
C ARG A 291 6.78 2.34 -29.61
N GLN A 292 7.05 1.04 -29.79
CA GLN A 292 6.04 -0.01 -29.67
C GLN A 292 6.48 -1.08 -28.67
N TRP A 293 5.51 -1.60 -27.93
CA TRP A 293 5.71 -2.81 -27.15
C TRP A 293 5.58 -4.06 -28.01
N ARG A 294 6.31 -5.09 -27.61
CA ARG A 294 6.11 -6.47 -28.05
C ARG A 294 6.44 -7.42 -26.91
N ILE A 295 5.78 -8.57 -26.89
CA ILE A 295 6.12 -9.65 -25.99
C ILE A 295 7.37 -10.38 -26.51
N SER A 296 8.28 -10.74 -25.60
CA SER A 296 9.40 -11.65 -25.87
C SER A 296 8.88 -13.02 -26.31
N LYS A 297 9.64 -13.71 -27.18
CA LYS A 297 9.36 -15.08 -27.58
C LYS A 297 10.29 -16.09 -26.90
N ALA A 298 11.07 -15.64 -25.89
CA ALA A 298 11.90 -16.51 -25.09
C ALA A 298 11.04 -17.66 -24.53
N PRO A 299 11.38 -18.93 -24.82
CA PRO A 299 10.51 -20.05 -24.48
C PRO A 299 10.47 -20.33 -22.98
N ALA A 300 11.48 -19.87 -22.24
CA ALA A 300 11.69 -20.18 -20.82
C ALA A 300 12.44 -19.03 -20.13
N GLY A 301 12.40 -18.99 -18.80
CA GLY A 301 13.00 -17.91 -18.02
C GLY A 301 12.77 -18.06 -16.52
N PRO A 302 12.86 -16.96 -15.75
CA PRO A 302 12.59 -16.98 -14.32
C PRO A 302 11.12 -17.30 -14.02
N GLU A 303 10.85 -17.84 -12.83
CA GLU A 303 9.47 -17.97 -12.35
C GLU A 303 8.80 -16.61 -12.10
N ALA A 304 7.46 -16.65 -12.01
CA ALA A 304 6.63 -15.48 -11.76
C ALA A 304 7.01 -14.78 -10.44
N ARG A 305 7.17 -13.46 -10.47
CA ARG A 305 7.68 -12.68 -9.32
C ARG A 305 7.35 -11.20 -9.40
N ALA A 306 7.34 -10.54 -8.23
CA ALA A 306 7.29 -9.10 -8.07
C ALA A 306 8.33 -8.62 -7.04
N GLY A 307 8.59 -7.31 -6.98
CA GLY A 307 9.52 -6.71 -6.00
C GLY A 307 10.98 -7.18 -6.15
N HIS A 308 11.32 -7.74 -7.31
CA HIS A 308 12.67 -8.13 -7.70
C HIS A 308 13.48 -6.89 -8.11
N PHE A 309 14.80 -6.98 -8.04
CA PHE A 309 15.64 -5.96 -8.68
C PHE A 309 15.84 -6.29 -10.15
N THR A 310 16.06 -5.25 -10.96
CA THR A 310 16.47 -5.38 -12.37
C THR A 310 17.54 -4.35 -12.66
N VAL A 311 18.65 -4.74 -13.28
CA VAL A 311 19.70 -3.82 -13.73
C VAL A 311 20.16 -4.18 -15.14
N TYR A 312 20.75 -3.23 -15.84
CA TYR A 312 21.39 -3.48 -17.13
C TYR A 312 22.91 -3.41 -16.98
N ASP A 313 23.62 -4.45 -17.42
CA ASP A 313 25.08 -4.46 -17.49
C ASP A 313 25.53 -4.16 -18.94
N PRO A 314 26.05 -2.96 -19.22
CA PRO A 314 26.46 -2.56 -20.56
C PRO A 314 27.67 -3.33 -21.08
N GLU A 315 28.46 -4.00 -20.23
CA GLU A 315 29.61 -4.77 -20.69
C GLU A 315 29.19 -6.16 -21.19
N SER A 316 28.38 -6.90 -20.43
CA SER A 316 27.79 -8.14 -20.94
C SER A 316 26.72 -7.89 -22.01
N GLY A 317 25.95 -6.81 -21.89
CA GLY A 317 24.73 -6.54 -22.65
C GLY A 317 23.51 -7.29 -22.11
N TRP A 318 23.56 -7.70 -20.85
CA TRP A 318 22.47 -8.43 -20.21
C TRP A 318 21.64 -7.53 -19.31
N VAL A 319 20.34 -7.80 -19.30
CA VAL A 319 19.44 -7.34 -18.24
C VAL A 319 19.42 -8.41 -17.16
N ILE A 320 19.87 -8.07 -15.96
CA ILE A 320 19.95 -8.99 -14.82
C ILE A 320 18.75 -8.76 -13.91
N VAL A 321 18.00 -9.82 -13.65
CA VAL A 321 16.88 -9.88 -12.70
C VAL A 321 17.25 -10.80 -11.55
N GLY A 322 16.89 -10.44 -10.31
CA GLY A 322 17.14 -11.32 -9.19
C GLY A 322 16.21 -11.13 -7.98
N GLY A 323 16.00 -12.23 -7.28
CA GLY A 323 15.20 -12.31 -6.06
C GLY A 323 13.75 -11.88 -6.28
N GLY A 324 13.23 -11.12 -5.32
CA GLY A 324 11.84 -10.70 -5.24
C GLY A 324 11.01 -11.73 -4.48
N TYR A 325 9.71 -11.70 -4.73
CA TYR A 325 8.79 -12.61 -4.09
C TYR A 325 7.69 -13.06 -5.01
N ASN A 326 7.16 -14.23 -4.68
CA ASN A 326 5.82 -14.64 -5.03
C ASN A 326 5.12 -15.07 -3.72
N ARG A 327 4.45 -16.22 -3.69
CA ARG A 327 3.93 -16.84 -2.45
C ARG A 327 5.03 -17.19 -1.43
N HIS A 328 6.29 -17.12 -1.83
CA HIS A 328 7.48 -17.22 -0.99
C HIS A 328 8.58 -16.25 -1.47
N ASP A 329 9.65 -16.11 -0.68
CA ASP A 329 10.79 -15.26 -1.05
C ASP A 329 11.69 -16.00 -2.06
N LEU A 330 12.14 -15.29 -3.09
CA LEU A 330 12.98 -15.83 -4.17
C LEU A 330 14.43 -15.35 -4.01
N THR A 331 15.39 -16.20 -4.36
CA THR A 331 16.83 -15.93 -4.20
C THR A 331 17.63 -16.17 -5.47
N ASP A 332 17.02 -16.65 -6.55
CA ASP A 332 17.69 -16.91 -7.82
C ASP A 332 17.97 -15.62 -8.61
N MET A 333 18.90 -15.72 -9.58
CA MET A 333 19.26 -14.65 -10.51
C MET A 333 19.25 -15.14 -11.95
N TRP A 334 18.90 -14.23 -12.86
CA TRP A 334 18.78 -14.52 -14.28
C TRP A 334 19.29 -13.35 -15.13
N ALA A 335 19.93 -13.66 -16.24
CA ALA A 335 20.28 -12.71 -17.29
C ALA A 335 19.37 -12.91 -18.50
N TYR A 336 18.84 -11.81 -19.01
CA TYR A 336 18.17 -11.73 -20.29
C TYR A 336 19.08 -11.10 -21.33
N ASP A 337 19.31 -11.82 -22.42
CA ASP A 337 20.00 -11.32 -23.60
C ASP A 337 18.95 -10.92 -24.64
N ALA A 338 18.72 -9.61 -24.77
CA ALA A 338 17.70 -9.09 -25.69
C ALA A 338 18.07 -9.27 -27.16
N SER A 339 19.36 -9.43 -27.48
CA SER A 339 19.82 -9.69 -28.86
C SER A 339 19.50 -11.11 -29.32
N GLN A 340 19.43 -12.05 -28.37
CA GLN A 340 19.10 -13.46 -28.60
C GLN A 340 17.68 -13.83 -28.20
N ASP A 341 16.94 -12.90 -27.55
CA ASP A 341 15.62 -13.14 -26.96
C ASP A 341 15.64 -14.38 -26.04
N ARG A 342 16.60 -14.40 -25.10
CA ARG A 342 16.92 -15.60 -24.30
C ARG A 342 17.27 -15.29 -22.85
N TRP A 343 16.73 -16.11 -21.94
CA TRP A 343 17.09 -16.13 -20.51
C TRP A 343 18.17 -17.17 -20.20
N GLN A 344 19.03 -16.85 -19.25
CA GLN A 344 20.06 -17.74 -18.70
C GLN A 344 20.14 -17.55 -17.18
N GLN A 345 20.20 -18.65 -16.43
CA GLN A 345 20.34 -18.58 -14.97
C GLN A 345 21.77 -18.17 -14.59
N LEU A 346 21.89 -17.30 -13.60
CA LEU A 346 23.15 -16.82 -13.07
C LEU A 346 23.45 -17.46 -11.71
N ALA A 347 24.73 -17.48 -11.36
CA ALA A 347 25.20 -17.93 -10.07
C ALA A 347 25.03 -16.85 -8.99
N GLY A 348 24.84 -17.31 -7.75
CA GLY A 348 24.70 -16.46 -6.58
C GLY A 348 23.27 -16.42 -6.07
N GLU A 349 23.12 -16.37 -4.74
CA GLU A 349 21.82 -16.29 -4.08
C GLU A 349 21.57 -14.86 -3.60
N VAL A 350 20.51 -14.24 -4.12
CA VAL A 350 20.06 -12.91 -3.75
C VAL A 350 19.55 -12.91 -2.31
N PRO A 351 19.92 -11.91 -1.51
CA PRO A 351 19.34 -11.73 -0.18
C PRO A 351 17.82 -11.50 -0.21
N THR A 352 17.09 -12.12 0.72
CA THR A 352 15.64 -11.95 0.86
C THR A 352 15.28 -10.65 1.59
N GLY A 353 14.22 -9.97 1.16
CA GLY A 353 13.67 -8.81 1.85
C GLY A 353 12.35 -8.33 1.23
N PHE A 354 11.81 -7.22 1.74
CA PHE A 354 10.44 -6.77 1.46
C PHE A 354 10.27 -6.22 0.04
N TYR A 355 11.26 -5.44 -0.41
CA TYR A 355 11.37 -4.92 -1.77
C TYR A 355 12.86 -4.79 -2.10
N LEU A 356 13.30 -5.37 -3.21
CA LEU A 356 14.70 -5.33 -3.61
C LEU A 356 14.93 -4.17 -4.56
N SER A 357 15.77 -3.22 -4.16
CA SER A 357 16.20 -2.14 -5.02
C SER A 357 17.69 -2.25 -5.26
N ALA A 358 18.10 -2.38 -6.52
CA ALA A 358 19.50 -2.38 -6.89
C ALA A 358 19.76 -1.45 -8.07
N ASP A 359 21.01 -1.01 -8.23
CA ASP A 359 21.50 -0.43 -9.47
C ASP A 359 22.96 -0.83 -9.72
N LEU A 360 23.47 -0.57 -10.92
CA LEU A 360 24.82 -0.95 -11.33
C LEU A 360 25.72 0.29 -11.49
N ALA A 361 26.93 0.20 -10.94
CA ALA A 361 28.05 1.07 -11.31
C ALA A 361 28.86 0.35 -12.41
N PRO A 362 28.63 0.66 -13.70
CA PRO A 362 29.16 -0.13 -14.80
C PRO A 362 30.69 -0.06 -14.89
N GLU A 363 31.30 1.06 -14.53
CA GLU A 363 32.75 1.28 -14.56
C GLU A 363 33.49 0.35 -13.59
N GLN A 364 32.81 -0.09 -12.53
CA GLN A 364 33.34 -1.02 -11.54
C GLN A 364 32.71 -2.42 -11.60
N ARG A 365 31.73 -2.62 -12.50
CA ARG A 365 30.93 -3.85 -12.60
C ARG A 365 30.38 -4.30 -11.24
N LEU A 366 29.90 -3.34 -10.46
CA LEU A 366 29.43 -3.54 -9.10
C LEU A 366 27.95 -3.20 -9.00
N MET A 367 27.15 -4.19 -8.65
CA MET A 367 25.77 -3.97 -8.24
C MET A 367 25.75 -3.63 -6.75
N ILE A 368 24.99 -2.58 -6.41
CA ILE A 368 24.62 -2.28 -5.02
C ILE A 368 23.14 -2.57 -4.88
N LEU A 369 22.79 -3.41 -3.92
CA LEU A 369 21.43 -3.74 -3.55
C LEU A 369 21.13 -3.22 -2.15
N VAL A 370 19.98 -2.59 -2.00
CA VAL A 370 19.42 -2.16 -0.73
C VAL A 370 18.08 -2.86 -0.52
N THR A 371 17.90 -3.40 0.68
CA THR A 371 16.65 -3.99 1.13
C THR A 371 16.58 -3.95 2.63
N SER A 372 15.39 -4.06 3.18
CA SER A 372 15.21 -4.23 4.61
C SER A 372 15.02 -5.71 4.92
N THR A 373 15.71 -6.24 5.94
CA THR A 373 15.67 -7.66 6.35
C THR A 373 15.06 -7.85 7.75
N ARG A 374 14.57 -9.07 8.05
CA ARG A 374 14.09 -9.44 9.40
C ARG A 374 15.20 -9.25 10.44
N LYS A 375 14.81 -8.95 11.69
CA LYS A 375 15.73 -9.11 12.82
C LYS A 375 16.02 -10.61 13.02
N PRO A 376 17.24 -10.99 13.45
CA PRO A 376 17.52 -12.38 13.81
C PRO A 376 16.51 -12.90 14.85
N GLY A 377 15.90 -14.06 14.59
CA GLY A 377 14.90 -14.68 15.49
C GLY A 377 13.48 -14.09 15.40
N ASP A 378 13.24 -13.13 14.52
CA ASP A 378 11.92 -12.51 14.37
C ASP A 378 10.95 -13.40 13.58
N THR A 379 9.99 -13.98 14.30
CA THR A 379 8.89 -14.80 13.77
C THR A 379 7.59 -14.03 13.61
N MET A 380 7.57 -12.72 13.92
CA MET A 380 6.35 -11.93 13.80
C MET A 380 5.91 -11.82 12.33
N SER A 381 4.63 -12.02 12.09
CA SER A 381 4.01 -12.00 10.77
C SER A 381 3.24 -10.70 10.48
N CYS A 382 2.93 -9.89 11.50
CA CYS A 382 1.77 -9.00 11.46
C CYS A 382 2.11 -7.49 11.39
N ASN A 383 3.21 -7.00 11.97
CA ASN A 383 3.37 -5.54 12.15
C ASN A 383 4.81 -5.01 11.98
N ILE A 384 5.70 -5.73 11.29
CA ILE A 384 7.10 -5.32 11.15
C ILE A 384 7.58 -5.53 9.70
N LEU A 385 7.64 -4.47 8.89
CA LEU A 385 8.71 -4.27 7.89
C LEU A 385 9.97 -4.61 8.64
N PHE A 386 10.59 -5.70 8.20
CA PHE A 386 12.01 -5.92 8.21
C PHE A 386 12.79 -4.65 8.60
N PRO A 387 13.10 -4.44 9.89
CA PRO A 387 13.52 -3.11 10.35
C PRO A 387 15.02 -2.92 10.15
N VAL A 388 15.73 -3.98 9.73
CA VAL A 388 17.17 -3.97 9.54
C VAL A 388 17.45 -3.56 8.11
N ARG A 389 17.74 -2.28 7.90
CA ARG A 389 18.17 -1.78 6.60
C ARG A 389 19.54 -2.35 6.28
N THR A 390 19.66 -3.02 5.15
CA THR A 390 20.86 -3.75 4.77
C THR A 390 21.30 -3.37 3.37
N THR A 391 22.61 -3.18 3.21
CA THR A 391 23.25 -2.88 1.92
C THR A 391 24.17 -4.03 1.54
N TYR A 392 23.99 -4.53 0.32
CA TYR A 392 24.77 -5.62 -0.26
C TYR A 392 25.52 -5.14 -1.50
N GLY A 393 26.69 -5.72 -1.73
CA GLY A 393 27.47 -5.54 -2.95
C GLY A 393 27.62 -6.86 -3.70
N TYR A 394 27.63 -6.81 -5.02
CA TYR A 394 27.90 -7.95 -5.90
C TYR A 394 28.78 -7.52 -7.06
N ARG A 395 30.00 -8.07 -7.14
CA ARG A 395 30.93 -7.82 -8.24
C ARG A 395 30.68 -8.82 -9.36
N ILE A 396 30.40 -8.33 -10.57
CA ILE A 396 30.12 -9.17 -11.73
C ILE A 396 31.44 -9.61 -12.38
N ASP A 397 31.62 -10.93 -12.54
CA ASP A 397 32.63 -11.53 -13.41
C ASP A 397 31.93 -12.40 -14.45
N LYS A 398 31.82 -11.88 -15.68
CA LYS A 398 31.14 -12.54 -16.79
C LYS A 398 31.68 -13.95 -17.10
N GLY A 399 32.97 -14.20 -16.88
CA GLY A 399 33.59 -15.48 -17.22
C GLY A 399 33.09 -16.64 -16.35
N THR A 400 32.59 -16.33 -15.15
CA THR A 400 32.24 -17.33 -14.13
C THR A 400 30.80 -17.20 -13.61
N ILE A 401 30.03 -16.20 -14.07
CA ILE A 401 28.69 -15.90 -13.54
C ILE A 401 27.59 -16.86 -14.01
N LEU A 402 27.79 -17.61 -15.09
CA LEU A 402 26.78 -18.53 -15.59
C LEU A 402 26.68 -19.76 -14.67
N HIS A 403 25.50 -19.98 -14.11
CA HIS A 403 25.17 -21.26 -13.46
C HIS A 403 24.95 -22.31 -14.56
N SER A 404 25.23 -23.60 -14.31
CA SER A 404 25.31 -24.64 -15.36
C SER A 404 24.12 -24.65 -16.34
N GLN A 405 24.32 -25.15 -17.57
CA GLN A 405 23.35 -25.15 -18.69
C GLN A 405 22.11 -26.06 -18.47
N GLN A 406 21.50 -26.10 -17.29
CA GLN A 406 20.16 -26.68 -17.20
C GLN A 406 19.20 -25.81 -18.02
N PRO A 407 18.38 -26.41 -18.90
CA PRO A 407 17.44 -25.65 -19.70
C PRO A 407 16.48 -24.93 -18.75
N ALA A 408 16.30 -23.64 -18.98
CA ALA A 408 15.32 -22.85 -18.25
C ALA A 408 13.93 -23.50 -18.40
N GLU A 409 13.14 -23.48 -17.33
CA GLU A 409 11.77 -23.98 -17.36
C GLU A 409 10.79 -22.93 -17.92
N VAL A 410 9.69 -23.42 -18.47
CA VAL A 410 8.61 -22.57 -18.97
C VAL A 410 7.69 -22.21 -17.80
N HIS A 411 7.80 -20.99 -17.30
CA HIS A 411 6.89 -20.49 -16.28
C HIS A 411 5.77 -19.63 -16.87
N ARG A 412 4.62 -19.63 -16.20
CA ARG A 412 3.45 -18.82 -16.52
C ARG A 412 3.11 -17.91 -15.34
N ALA A 413 2.17 -17.00 -15.55
CA ALA A 413 1.60 -16.23 -14.44
C ALA A 413 1.10 -17.18 -13.33
N LEU A 414 1.37 -16.79 -12.09
CA LEU A 414 1.09 -17.59 -10.90
C LEU A 414 -0.01 -16.92 -10.08
N SER A 415 -1.16 -17.58 -9.93
CA SER A 415 -2.23 -17.08 -9.06
C SER A 415 -1.74 -16.88 -7.64
N LYS A 416 -2.07 -15.73 -7.05
CA LYS A 416 -1.79 -15.46 -5.64
C LYS A 416 -2.62 -16.37 -4.73
N ARG A 417 -3.87 -16.67 -5.12
CA ARG A 417 -4.71 -17.65 -4.42
C ARG A 417 -4.37 -19.07 -4.88
N PRO A 418 -3.93 -19.97 -3.99
CA PRO A 418 -3.73 -21.38 -4.36
C PRO A 418 -5.05 -22.04 -4.77
N GLU A 419 -5.03 -22.92 -5.78
CA GLU A 419 -6.24 -23.64 -6.25
C GLU A 419 -6.96 -24.40 -5.13
N GLN A 420 -6.20 -25.05 -4.25
CA GLN A 420 -6.72 -25.76 -3.07
C GLN A 420 -7.60 -24.88 -2.18
N ALA A 421 -7.36 -23.57 -2.13
CA ALA A 421 -8.14 -22.62 -1.34
C ALA A 421 -9.55 -22.38 -1.90
N THR A 422 -9.86 -22.87 -3.11
CA THR A 422 -11.20 -22.81 -3.73
C THR A 422 -11.89 -24.17 -3.78
N SER A 423 -11.16 -25.26 -3.46
CA SER A 423 -11.69 -26.63 -3.45
C SER A 423 -12.78 -26.82 -2.39
N GLY A 424 -13.76 -27.69 -2.67
CA GLY A 424 -14.85 -27.99 -1.73
C GLY A 424 -15.96 -26.92 -1.63
N SER A 425 -15.89 -25.84 -2.44
CA SER A 425 -16.89 -24.77 -2.50
C SER A 425 -18.24 -25.20 -3.08
N ALA A 426 -18.29 -26.27 -3.88
CA ALA A 426 -19.54 -26.80 -4.43
C ALA A 426 -20.46 -27.37 -3.34
N GLY A 427 -21.77 -27.15 -3.46
CA GLY A 427 -22.75 -27.78 -2.57
C GLY A 427 -22.92 -29.27 -2.91
N ASP A 428 -22.54 -30.16 -1.99
CA ASP A 428 -22.85 -31.59 -2.10
C ASP A 428 -24.20 -31.88 -1.43
N SER A 429 -25.08 -32.60 -2.15
CA SER A 429 -26.36 -33.08 -1.63
C SER A 429 -26.23 -33.84 -0.31
N ALA A 430 -25.19 -34.66 -0.14
CA ALA A 430 -24.94 -35.39 1.10
C ALA A 430 -24.64 -34.46 2.27
N ARG A 431 -23.86 -33.38 2.04
CA ARG A 431 -23.58 -32.36 3.07
C ARG A 431 -24.85 -31.64 3.52
N ARG A 432 -25.71 -31.26 2.58
CA ARG A 432 -27.00 -30.61 2.92
C ARG A 432 -27.87 -31.51 3.78
N GLN A 433 -27.97 -32.81 3.45
CA GLN A 433 -28.72 -33.78 4.26
C GLN A 433 -28.13 -33.95 5.67
N ALA A 434 -26.81 -34.07 5.78
CA ALA A 434 -26.13 -34.19 7.07
C ALA A 434 -26.31 -32.94 7.94
N GLN A 435 -26.22 -31.75 7.34
CA GLN A 435 -26.39 -30.49 8.04
C GLN A 435 -27.85 -30.27 8.46
N ALA A 436 -28.83 -30.64 7.64
CA ALA A 436 -30.24 -30.59 8.02
C ALA A 436 -30.51 -31.41 9.29
N LYS A 437 -30.01 -32.66 9.32
CA LYS A 437 -30.10 -33.52 10.50
C LYS A 437 -29.38 -32.91 11.72
N ARG A 438 -28.23 -32.28 11.51
CA ARG A 438 -27.49 -31.59 12.58
C ARG A 438 -28.32 -30.46 13.20
N LEU A 439 -28.91 -29.60 12.35
CA LEU A 439 -29.73 -28.46 12.78
C LEU A 439 -30.96 -28.89 13.58
N GLU A 440 -31.62 -29.99 13.21
CA GLU A 440 -32.76 -30.56 13.96
C GLU A 440 -32.40 -30.97 15.39
N THR A 441 -31.14 -31.37 15.61
CA THR A 441 -30.65 -31.87 16.91
C THR A 441 -29.94 -30.82 17.74
N LEU A 442 -29.85 -29.57 17.27
CA LEU A 442 -29.14 -28.52 18.01
C LEU A 442 -29.83 -28.21 19.34
N PRO A 443 -29.10 -28.22 20.48
CA PRO A 443 -29.64 -27.83 21.76
C PRO A 443 -30.05 -26.36 21.78
N VAL A 444 -31.25 -26.09 22.29
CA VAL A 444 -31.80 -24.75 22.43
C VAL A 444 -31.02 -23.98 23.51
N ASN A 445 -30.74 -22.69 23.25
CA ASN A 445 -30.03 -21.78 24.15
C ASN A 445 -28.60 -22.23 24.52
N GLN A 446 -27.93 -22.99 23.65
CA GLN A 446 -26.54 -23.40 23.85
C GLN A 446 -25.71 -23.08 22.61
N TRP A 447 -24.49 -22.58 22.83
CA TRP A 447 -23.52 -22.42 21.76
C TRP A 447 -23.00 -23.79 21.33
N VAL A 448 -23.13 -24.08 20.04
CA VAL A 448 -22.57 -25.30 19.44
C VAL A 448 -21.52 -24.91 18.42
N HIS A 449 -20.31 -25.42 18.60
CA HIS A 449 -19.26 -25.28 17.60
C HIS A 449 -19.54 -26.24 16.43
N LEU A 450 -19.78 -25.66 15.24
CA LEU A 450 -19.89 -26.42 14.00
C LEU A 450 -18.49 -26.62 13.40
N ALA A 451 -17.80 -27.66 13.84
CA ALA A 451 -16.47 -28.02 13.33
C ALA A 451 -16.52 -28.62 11.92
N ASP A 452 -15.39 -28.52 11.21
CA ASP A 452 -15.11 -29.17 9.92
C ASP A 452 -16.08 -28.79 8.78
N PRO A 453 -16.19 -27.49 8.44
CA PRO A 453 -16.94 -27.11 7.25
C PRO A 453 -16.27 -27.67 5.98
N GLY A 454 -17.06 -27.92 4.94
CA GLY A 454 -16.56 -28.54 3.70
C GLY A 454 -15.38 -27.78 3.05
N ARG A 455 -15.42 -26.45 3.10
CA ARG A 455 -14.32 -25.53 2.86
C ARG A 455 -14.31 -24.51 4.00
N VAL A 456 -13.13 -24.06 4.39
CA VAL A 456 -12.92 -22.97 5.36
C VAL A 456 -12.62 -21.67 4.60
N ALA A 457 -13.24 -20.55 4.99
CA ALA A 457 -12.87 -19.24 4.48
C ALA A 457 -11.54 -18.76 5.08
N PRO A 458 -10.75 -17.95 4.37
CA PRO A 458 -9.56 -17.33 4.95
C PRO A 458 -9.93 -16.49 6.19
N THR A 459 -9.04 -16.44 7.17
CA THR A 459 -9.21 -15.57 8.34
C THR A 459 -9.17 -14.11 7.91
N ARG A 460 -10.26 -13.37 8.09
CA ARG A 460 -10.32 -11.92 7.87
C ARG A 460 -10.34 -11.22 9.22
N THR A 461 -9.16 -10.83 9.71
CA THR A 461 -8.90 -10.35 11.09
C THR A 461 -9.79 -9.18 11.49
N TRP A 462 -9.80 -8.11 10.70
CA TRP A 462 -10.62 -6.92 10.93
C TRP A 462 -11.83 -6.84 9.99
N GLY A 463 -12.37 -8.01 9.64
CA GLY A 463 -13.56 -8.16 8.82
C GLY A 463 -14.83 -8.12 9.66
N SER A 464 -15.97 -8.02 8.99
CA SER A 464 -17.27 -8.33 9.62
C SER A 464 -17.99 -9.39 8.81
N ALA A 465 -19.29 -9.58 9.04
CA ALA A 465 -20.13 -10.41 8.19
C ALA A 465 -21.55 -9.82 8.16
N THR A 466 -22.32 -10.15 7.13
CA THR A 466 -23.74 -9.79 7.03
C THR A 466 -24.54 -10.97 6.49
N PHE A 467 -25.83 -11.01 6.80
CA PHE A 467 -26.69 -12.12 6.41
C PHE A 467 -27.43 -11.79 5.11
N ASP A 468 -27.17 -12.58 4.08
CA ASP A 468 -27.93 -12.62 2.84
C ASP A 468 -29.22 -13.41 3.08
N THR A 469 -30.32 -12.66 3.19
CA THR A 469 -31.65 -13.21 3.48
C THR A 469 -32.26 -13.97 2.31
N ASP A 470 -31.85 -13.67 1.07
CA ASP A 470 -32.40 -14.32 -0.12
C ASP A 470 -31.76 -15.69 -0.34
N HIS A 471 -30.45 -15.82 -0.09
CA HIS A 471 -29.71 -17.07 -0.30
C HIS A 471 -29.49 -17.90 0.97
N SER A 472 -29.87 -17.38 2.15
CA SER A 472 -29.58 -18.00 3.45
C SER A 472 -28.09 -18.21 3.68
N GLN A 473 -27.30 -17.19 3.37
CA GLN A 473 -25.84 -17.21 3.45
C GLN A 473 -25.33 -16.11 4.37
N ILE A 474 -24.16 -16.34 4.97
CA ILE A 474 -23.43 -15.29 5.68
C ILE A 474 -22.32 -14.80 4.77
N LEU A 475 -22.46 -13.58 4.26
CA LEU A 475 -21.44 -12.92 3.45
C LEU A 475 -20.33 -12.39 4.35
N TYR A 476 -19.09 -12.68 3.98
CA TYR A 476 -17.88 -12.43 4.75
C TYR A 476 -16.84 -11.78 3.84
N TRP A 477 -16.65 -10.49 4.04
CA TRP A 477 -15.78 -9.66 3.21
C TRP A 477 -15.00 -8.66 4.03
N GLY A 478 -13.84 -8.27 3.49
CA GLY A 478 -12.95 -7.30 4.10
C GLY A 478 -12.37 -7.81 5.41
N GLY A 479 -11.29 -7.19 5.87
CA GLY A 479 -10.60 -7.63 7.07
C GLY A 479 -9.17 -8.05 6.84
N GLU A 480 -8.40 -7.05 6.46
CA GLU A 480 -6.96 -7.00 6.36
C GLU A 480 -6.39 -6.65 7.75
N HIS A 481 -5.53 -5.65 7.92
CA HIS A 481 -4.53 -5.53 8.99
C HIS A 481 -3.36 -6.47 8.70
N CYS A 482 -3.37 -7.69 9.25
CA CYS A 482 -2.35 -8.71 8.98
C CYS A 482 -2.94 -9.98 8.37
N GLY A 483 -4.24 -9.95 8.09
CA GLY A 483 -5.03 -11.09 7.65
C GLY A 483 -5.13 -11.14 6.13
N TYR A 484 -6.29 -11.56 5.66
CA TYR A 484 -6.54 -11.73 4.23
C TYR A 484 -7.14 -10.46 3.59
N GLU A 485 -6.45 -9.94 2.58
CA GLU A 485 -6.72 -8.62 1.95
C GLU A 485 -7.44 -8.72 0.59
N GLY A 486 -7.83 -9.94 0.20
CA GLY A 486 -8.51 -10.18 -1.07
C GLY A 486 -9.88 -9.50 -1.12
N ASN A 487 -10.22 -8.98 -2.30
CA ASN A 487 -11.48 -8.28 -2.55
C ASN A 487 -12.69 -9.20 -2.83
N ASP A 488 -12.52 -10.52 -2.82
CA ASP A 488 -13.61 -11.48 -2.91
C ASP A 488 -14.47 -11.47 -1.65
N VAL A 489 -15.76 -11.70 -1.84
CA VAL A 489 -16.71 -11.95 -0.76
C VAL A 489 -16.83 -13.48 -0.61
N ASP A 490 -16.42 -14.02 0.52
CA ASP A 490 -16.73 -15.41 0.86
C ASP A 490 -18.15 -15.49 1.42
N ALA A 491 -18.85 -16.59 1.19
CA ALA A 491 -20.20 -16.80 1.69
C ALA A 491 -20.30 -18.14 2.42
N TYR A 492 -20.68 -18.14 3.69
CA TYR A 492 -20.97 -19.37 4.41
C TYR A 492 -22.38 -19.85 4.08
N ASP A 493 -22.49 -20.98 3.38
CA ASP A 493 -23.76 -21.65 3.12
C ASP A 493 -24.19 -22.41 4.39
N VAL A 494 -25.15 -21.84 5.10
CA VAL A 494 -25.68 -22.37 6.36
C VAL A 494 -26.33 -23.74 6.16
N VAL A 495 -26.93 -23.98 4.99
CA VAL A 495 -27.63 -25.23 4.65
C VAL A 495 -26.64 -26.34 4.29
N ALA A 496 -25.52 -26.00 3.66
CA ALA A 496 -24.51 -26.96 3.22
C ALA A 496 -23.31 -27.09 4.16
N HIS A 497 -23.21 -26.25 5.21
CA HIS A 497 -22.08 -26.20 6.14
C HIS A 497 -20.72 -26.12 5.41
N THR A 498 -20.59 -25.12 4.54
CA THR A 498 -19.37 -24.90 3.76
C THR A 498 -19.23 -23.44 3.38
N TRP A 499 -17.99 -22.95 3.34
CA TRP A 499 -17.68 -21.64 2.79
C TRP A 499 -17.55 -21.69 1.27
N ARG A 500 -18.18 -20.76 0.57
CA ARG A 500 -18.03 -20.54 -0.87
C ARG A 500 -17.16 -19.34 -1.11
N SER A 501 -16.31 -19.43 -2.13
CA SER A 501 -15.56 -18.28 -2.59
C SER A 501 -16.35 -17.56 -3.66
N GLY A 502 -16.48 -16.24 -3.55
CA GLY A 502 -17.06 -15.41 -4.60
C GLY A 502 -16.17 -15.28 -5.83
N ASP A 503 -14.85 -15.49 -5.72
CA ASP A 503 -13.92 -15.30 -6.85
C ASP A 503 -12.79 -16.33 -6.82
N ALA A 504 -12.55 -16.98 -7.96
CA ALA A 504 -11.44 -17.91 -8.13
C ALA A 504 -10.08 -17.21 -8.13
N ALA A 505 -10.03 -15.95 -8.56
CA ALA A 505 -8.82 -15.14 -8.67
C ALA A 505 -9.04 -13.70 -8.15
N PRO A 506 -9.28 -13.52 -6.83
CA PRO A 506 -9.41 -12.20 -6.24
C PRO A 506 -8.15 -11.38 -6.45
N ASP A 507 -8.32 -10.07 -6.52
CA ASP A 507 -7.19 -9.16 -6.51
C ASP A 507 -6.72 -8.94 -5.07
N TYR A 508 -5.40 -8.94 -4.89
CA TYR A 508 -4.70 -8.63 -3.66
C TYR A 508 -3.88 -7.36 -3.93
N PRO A 509 -4.44 -6.21 -3.59
CA PRO A 509 -3.92 -4.91 -4.00
C PRO A 509 -2.53 -4.64 -3.40
N GLU A 510 -2.24 -5.16 -2.21
CA GLU A 510 -0.99 -4.83 -1.50
C GLU A 510 -0.37 -6.08 -0.82
N ARG A 511 0.94 -6.03 -0.61
CA ARG A 511 1.67 -6.80 0.39
C ARG A 511 2.47 -5.81 1.21
N LEU A 512 1.86 -4.67 1.56
CA LEU A 512 2.57 -3.47 1.93
C LEU A 512 2.09 -2.97 3.30
N TRP A 513 2.94 -3.18 4.31
CA TRP A 513 2.96 -2.60 5.67
C TRP A 513 1.63 -2.23 6.34
N ASN A 514 1.42 -2.86 7.50
CA ASN A 514 0.28 -2.64 8.36
C ASN A 514 0.65 -1.92 9.67
N HIS A 515 0.27 -0.64 9.75
CA HIS A 515 0.08 0.05 11.02
C HIS A 515 -1.31 0.71 11.06
N GLY A 516 -2.36 -0.09 10.89
CA GLY A 516 -3.71 0.33 11.29
C GLY A 516 -4.33 1.42 10.41
N VAL A 517 -3.88 1.58 9.16
CA VAL A 517 -4.45 2.59 8.27
C VAL A 517 -5.84 2.18 7.79
N ARG A 518 -6.76 3.10 7.48
CA ARG A 518 -8.05 2.80 6.81
C ARG A 518 -8.03 3.16 5.33
N LEU A 519 -7.01 2.69 4.63
CA LEU A 519 -6.95 2.81 3.18
C LEU A 519 -8.07 2.03 2.52
N ALA A 520 -8.54 2.61 1.43
CA ALA A 520 -9.39 1.98 0.47
C ALA A 520 -9.06 2.58 -0.87
N GLY A 521 -9.15 1.75 -1.89
CA GLY A 521 -8.85 2.14 -3.24
C GLY A 521 -9.53 1.18 -4.20
N VAL A 522 -8.99 1.16 -5.41
CA VAL A 522 -9.54 0.39 -6.51
C VAL A 522 -8.45 -0.53 -7.05
N THR A 523 -8.78 -1.80 -7.24
CA THR A 523 -7.89 -2.78 -7.86
C THR A 523 -7.80 -2.56 -9.37
N PHE A 524 -6.88 -3.23 -10.06
CA PHE A 524 -6.77 -3.14 -11.53
C PHE A 524 -8.09 -3.45 -12.24
N GLN A 525 -8.92 -4.32 -11.65
CA GLN A 525 -10.24 -4.68 -12.15
C GLN A 525 -11.36 -3.74 -11.69
N GLY A 526 -11.07 -2.61 -11.06
CA GLY A 526 -12.13 -1.70 -10.63
C GLY A 526 -12.83 -2.09 -9.34
N LYS A 527 -12.40 -3.18 -8.69
CA LYS A 527 -13.05 -3.68 -7.48
C LYS A 527 -12.56 -2.87 -6.28
N PRO A 528 -13.42 -2.61 -5.29
CA PRO A 528 -12.99 -1.96 -4.07
C PRO A 528 -12.15 -2.90 -3.21
N TRP A 529 -11.26 -2.32 -2.42
CA TRP A 529 -10.52 -3.03 -1.39
C TRP A 529 -10.35 -2.13 -0.16
N THR A 530 -10.09 -2.73 1.01
CA THR A 530 -9.80 -1.97 2.23
C THR A 530 -9.08 -2.78 3.29
N VAL A 531 -8.17 -2.08 3.98
CA VAL A 531 -7.41 -2.55 5.15
C VAL A 531 -8.29 -2.91 6.35
N HIS A 532 -9.49 -2.33 6.46
CA HIS A 532 -10.40 -2.58 7.57
C HIS A 532 -11.86 -2.69 7.10
N GLY A 533 -12.36 -3.92 7.00
CA GLY A 533 -13.70 -4.25 6.50
C GLY A 533 -14.84 -4.21 7.52
N ARG A 534 -14.59 -3.81 8.77
CA ARG A 534 -15.55 -3.99 9.88
C ARG A 534 -16.75 -3.03 9.82
N LYS A 535 -17.98 -3.57 9.87
CA LYS A 535 -19.28 -2.88 10.04
C LYS A 535 -19.66 -1.85 8.96
N MET A 536 -18.89 -1.79 7.89
CA MET A 536 -19.01 -0.83 6.79
C MET A 536 -19.80 -1.36 5.59
N TYR A 537 -20.43 -2.52 5.74
CA TYR A 537 -21.29 -3.12 4.74
C TYR A 537 -22.48 -3.84 5.36
N GLY A 538 -23.55 -3.99 4.58
CA GLY A 538 -24.74 -4.74 4.95
C GLY A 538 -25.44 -5.28 3.71
N TYR A 539 -26.16 -6.40 3.84
CA TYR A 539 -26.97 -6.93 2.76
C TYR A 539 -28.25 -6.08 2.62
N ASP A 540 -28.59 -5.68 1.40
CA ASP A 540 -29.80 -4.93 1.08
C ASP A 540 -30.86 -5.85 0.48
N PRO A 541 -31.92 -6.22 1.22
CA PRO A 541 -32.95 -7.13 0.71
C PRO A 541 -33.80 -6.50 -0.40
N VAL A 542 -33.72 -5.18 -0.61
CA VAL A 542 -34.45 -4.49 -1.67
C VAL A 542 -33.75 -4.69 -3.02
N SER A 543 -32.44 -4.47 -3.09
CA SER A 543 -31.63 -4.70 -4.30
C SER A 543 -31.09 -6.12 -4.45
N ARG A 544 -31.13 -6.92 -3.37
CA ARG A 544 -30.49 -8.23 -3.26
C ARG A 544 -28.97 -8.18 -3.43
N GLN A 545 -28.37 -7.12 -2.93
CA GLN A 545 -26.94 -6.86 -3.07
C GLN A 545 -26.32 -6.54 -1.72
N LEU A 546 -25.04 -6.86 -1.60
CA LEU A 546 -24.22 -6.34 -0.51
C LEU A 546 -23.91 -4.87 -0.79
N ILE A 547 -24.24 -3.99 0.14
CA ILE A 547 -23.91 -2.55 0.09
C ILE A 547 -22.69 -2.30 0.94
N MET A 548 -21.71 -1.61 0.39
CA MET A 548 -20.49 -1.20 1.08
C MET A 548 -20.29 0.30 0.94
N VAL A 549 -19.87 0.97 2.02
CA VAL A 549 -19.52 2.39 2.00
C VAL A 549 -18.07 2.60 2.42
N ARG A 550 -17.28 3.27 1.59
CA ARG A 550 -15.94 3.75 1.97
C ARG A 550 -15.55 5.05 1.28
N PRO A 551 -14.65 5.83 1.89
CA PRO A 551 -13.94 6.87 1.19
C PRO A 551 -12.91 6.28 0.22
N ILE A 552 -12.71 6.93 -0.93
CA ILE A 552 -11.52 6.81 -1.77
C ILE A 552 -10.67 8.05 -1.53
N ARG A 553 -9.38 7.85 -1.25
CA ARG A 553 -8.39 8.93 -1.12
C ARG A 553 -7.76 9.20 -2.47
N LEU A 554 -7.70 10.47 -2.85
CA LEU A 554 -7.21 10.94 -4.14
C LEU A 554 -6.16 12.03 -3.93
N THR A 555 -5.14 12.05 -4.78
CA THR A 555 -4.16 13.14 -4.83
C THR A 555 -4.82 14.43 -5.32
N THR A 556 -4.47 15.56 -4.70
CA THR A 556 -4.93 16.88 -5.15
C THR A 556 -4.50 17.18 -6.59
N GLY A 557 -5.44 17.69 -7.39
CA GLY A 557 -5.26 17.93 -8.83
C GLY A 557 -5.62 16.72 -9.70
N TYR A 558 -5.81 15.55 -9.10
CA TYR A 558 -6.34 14.36 -9.78
C TYR A 558 -7.80 14.15 -9.39
N ASP A 559 -8.73 14.35 -10.33
CA ASP A 559 -10.17 14.10 -10.12
C ASP A 559 -10.73 13.20 -11.23
N PRO A 560 -10.78 11.87 -11.02
CA PRO A 560 -11.15 10.95 -12.06
C PRO A 560 -12.64 11.07 -12.42
N LYS A 561 -12.93 10.96 -13.71
CA LYS A 561 -14.28 11.14 -14.28
C LYS A 561 -15.39 10.37 -13.54
N PRO A 562 -15.22 9.09 -13.14
CA PRO A 562 -16.25 8.34 -12.41
C PRO A 562 -16.63 8.94 -11.06
N LEU A 563 -15.73 9.73 -10.45
CA LEU A 563 -15.90 10.31 -9.12
C LEU A 563 -16.13 11.82 -9.16
N GLN A 564 -15.99 12.48 -10.33
CA GLN A 564 -15.97 13.93 -10.46
C GLN A 564 -17.18 14.63 -9.84
N LEU A 565 -18.38 14.05 -10.00
CA LEU A 565 -19.64 14.61 -9.47
C LEU A 565 -19.84 14.35 -7.97
N PHE A 566 -18.99 13.55 -7.33
CA PHE A 566 -19.17 13.21 -5.93
C PHE A 566 -18.64 14.33 -5.04
N PRO A 567 -19.33 14.66 -3.93
CA PRO A 567 -18.92 15.72 -3.03
C PRO A 567 -17.49 15.52 -2.54
N VAL A 568 -16.65 16.55 -2.76
CA VAL A 568 -15.30 16.59 -2.21
C VAL A 568 -15.39 16.94 -0.74
N VAL A 569 -14.80 16.11 0.10
CA VAL A 569 -14.49 16.47 1.47
C VAL A 569 -13.03 16.90 1.47
N LEU A 570 -12.81 18.21 1.49
CA LEU A 570 -11.46 18.74 1.66
C LEU A 570 -10.97 18.29 3.03
N THR A 571 -9.78 17.72 3.07
CA THR A 571 -9.05 17.37 4.29
C THR A 571 -8.77 18.61 5.16
N SER A 572 -9.05 19.83 4.67
CA SER A 572 -8.83 21.12 5.34
C SER A 572 -9.66 21.39 6.59
N GLU A 573 -10.64 20.53 6.96
CA GLU A 573 -11.23 20.56 8.32
C GLU A 573 -10.27 19.99 9.38
N TYR A 574 -9.22 19.27 8.96
CA TYR A 574 -7.97 19.15 9.71
C TYR A 574 -7.10 20.36 9.42
N GLN A 575 -7.43 21.52 10.02
CA GLN A 575 -6.69 22.79 9.91
C GLN A 575 -5.21 22.54 9.57
N SER A 576 -4.85 22.71 8.30
CA SER A 576 -3.48 23.03 7.94
C SER A 576 -3.18 24.30 8.72
N TYR A 577 -2.16 24.24 9.56
CA TYR A 577 -1.63 25.43 10.22
C TYR A 577 -1.45 26.53 9.16
N LYS A 578 -1.72 27.81 9.48
CA LYS A 578 -1.60 28.93 8.51
C LYS A 578 -0.20 29.03 7.88
N ASP A 579 0.75 28.36 8.50
CA ASP A 579 2.18 28.24 8.21
C ASP A 579 2.58 26.88 7.57
N ALA A 580 1.64 25.96 7.33
CA ALA A 580 1.89 24.78 6.52
C ALA A 580 2.15 25.21 5.07
N LEU A 581 3.32 24.85 4.54
CA LEU A 581 3.76 25.20 3.18
C LEU A 581 2.94 24.51 2.08
N VAL A 582 2.02 23.61 2.44
CA VAL A 582 1.13 22.89 1.53
C VAL A 582 -0.28 23.44 1.69
N ASN A 583 -0.54 24.59 1.06
CA ASN A 583 -1.88 25.12 0.85
C ASN A 583 -2.08 25.30 -0.66
N PRO A 584 -3.00 24.54 -1.31
CA PRO A 584 -4.00 23.63 -0.76
C PRO A 584 -3.45 22.26 -0.27
N PRO A 585 -4.23 21.44 0.47
CA PRO A 585 -3.83 20.09 0.89
C PRO A 585 -3.36 19.21 -0.27
N SER A 586 -2.51 18.22 0.00
CA SER A 586 -1.92 17.32 -1.00
C SER A 586 -2.80 16.13 -1.42
N SER A 587 -3.81 15.81 -0.62
CA SER A 587 -4.83 14.81 -0.95
C SER A 587 -6.22 15.23 -0.44
N TYR A 588 -7.26 14.64 -1.01
CA TYR A 588 -8.64 14.81 -0.61
C TYR A 588 -9.39 13.48 -0.66
N VAL A 589 -10.60 13.46 -0.11
CA VAL A 589 -11.40 12.24 0.02
C VAL A 589 -12.76 12.40 -0.63
N LYS A 590 -13.21 11.35 -1.34
CA LYS A 590 -14.57 11.21 -1.85
C LYS A 590 -15.23 9.99 -1.23
N HIS A 591 -16.41 10.16 -0.63
CA HIS A 591 -17.16 9.07 -0.01
C HIS A 591 -18.02 8.36 -1.06
N VAL A 592 -17.89 7.03 -1.15
CA VAL A 592 -18.53 6.24 -2.19
C VAL A 592 -19.30 5.05 -1.65
N THR A 593 -20.33 4.67 -2.39
CA THR A 593 -21.13 3.47 -2.18
C THR A 593 -20.82 2.47 -3.28
N TRP A 594 -20.49 1.25 -2.89
CA TRP A 594 -20.30 0.11 -3.76
C TRP A 594 -21.42 -0.90 -3.53
N THR A 595 -21.74 -1.66 -4.57
CA THR A 595 -22.62 -2.82 -4.50
C THR A 595 -21.83 -4.05 -4.90
N TYR A 596 -22.15 -5.19 -4.29
CA TYR A 596 -21.69 -6.49 -4.72
C TYR A 596 -22.89 -7.41 -4.93
N ASN A 597 -22.96 -8.01 -6.12
CA ASN A 597 -23.99 -8.96 -6.47
C ASN A 597 -23.51 -10.40 -6.13
N PRO A 598 -24.14 -11.10 -5.17
CA PRO A 598 -23.77 -12.46 -4.79
C PRO A 598 -23.91 -13.49 -5.92
N ASP A 599 -24.81 -13.27 -6.89
CA ASP A 599 -25.09 -14.21 -7.98
C ASP A 599 -24.03 -14.16 -9.08
N THR A 600 -23.50 -12.96 -9.35
CA THR A 600 -22.51 -12.75 -10.42
C THR A 600 -21.10 -12.55 -9.89
N ALA A 601 -20.94 -12.47 -8.57
CA ALA A 601 -19.72 -12.07 -7.89
C ALA A 601 -19.09 -10.75 -8.39
N GLY A 602 -19.94 -9.81 -8.82
CA GLY A 602 -19.51 -8.54 -9.42
C GLY A 602 -19.62 -7.37 -8.46
N TRP A 603 -18.60 -6.51 -8.44
CA TRP A 603 -18.62 -5.21 -7.75
C TRP A 603 -19.01 -4.09 -8.73
N GLU A 604 -19.83 -3.14 -8.29
CA GLU A 604 -20.20 -1.92 -9.04
C GLU A 604 -20.17 -0.68 -8.14
N LEU A 605 -19.63 0.43 -8.66
CA LEU A 605 -19.73 1.74 -8.02
C LEU A 605 -21.15 2.29 -8.19
N LEU A 606 -21.90 2.41 -7.10
CA LEU A 606 -23.30 2.86 -7.13
C LEU A 606 -23.43 4.38 -7.19
N GLY A 607 -22.66 5.10 -6.38
CA GLY A 607 -22.79 6.56 -6.24
C GLY A 607 -22.10 7.13 -5.00
N ALA A 608 -22.32 8.42 -4.74
CA ALA A 608 -21.78 9.09 -3.57
C ALA A 608 -22.42 8.58 -2.26
N ALA A 609 -21.62 8.47 -1.21
CA ALA A 609 -22.09 8.21 0.15
C ALA A 609 -22.05 9.50 1.01
N PRO A 610 -22.91 9.63 2.03
CA PRO A 610 -22.78 10.66 3.04
C PRO A 610 -21.39 10.63 3.70
N LYS A 611 -20.85 11.82 4.00
CA LYS A 611 -19.59 11.97 4.73
C LYS A 611 -19.66 11.25 6.08
N GLY A 612 -18.65 10.43 6.40
CA GLY A 612 -18.54 9.75 7.69
C GLY A 612 -19.47 8.56 7.89
N LEU A 613 -20.25 8.14 6.88
CA LEU A 613 -21.07 6.93 6.95
C LEU A 613 -20.16 5.69 6.98
N ASP A 614 -20.21 4.91 8.07
CA ASP A 614 -19.27 3.80 8.30
C ASP A 614 -19.87 2.63 9.13
N THR A 615 -21.07 2.79 9.70
CA THR A 615 -21.77 1.71 10.41
C THR A 615 -23.10 1.42 9.72
N LEU A 616 -23.18 0.28 9.03
CA LEU A 616 -24.36 -0.16 8.30
C LEU A 616 -25.13 -1.28 9.02
N VAL A 617 -26.42 -1.38 8.75
CA VAL A 617 -27.30 -2.46 9.21
C VAL A 617 -28.29 -2.83 8.11
N THR A 618 -28.54 -4.13 7.96
CA THR A 618 -29.59 -4.67 7.12
C THR A 618 -30.95 -4.49 7.79
N THR A 619 -31.92 -3.91 7.08
CA THR A 619 -33.30 -3.76 7.55
C THR A 619 -34.29 -4.25 6.50
N SER A 620 -35.56 -4.42 6.87
CA SER A 620 -36.64 -4.73 5.91
C SER A 620 -36.91 -3.61 4.90
N HIS A 621 -36.46 -2.37 5.19
CA HIS A 621 -36.59 -1.22 4.30
C HIS A 621 -35.40 -1.05 3.36
N GLY A 622 -34.37 -1.87 3.55
CA GLY A 622 -33.08 -1.79 2.87
C GLY A 622 -31.92 -1.53 3.83
N VAL A 623 -30.74 -1.21 3.29
CA VAL A 623 -29.57 -0.89 4.12
C VAL A 623 -29.70 0.51 4.71
N MET A 624 -29.60 0.56 6.03
CA MET A 624 -29.50 1.80 6.79
C MET A 624 -28.09 1.96 7.33
N GLY A 625 -27.69 3.20 7.57
CA GLY A 625 -26.42 3.46 8.22
C GLY A 625 -26.45 4.75 9.02
N VAL A 626 -25.49 4.85 9.93
CA VAL A 626 -25.30 6.03 10.76
C VAL A 626 -23.89 6.55 10.58
N ASN A 627 -23.79 7.87 10.48
CA ASN A 627 -22.50 8.53 10.40
C ASN A 627 -21.76 8.36 11.73
N VAL A 628 -20.45 8.16 11.63
CA VAL A 628 -19.57 8.16 12.77
C VAL A 628 -19.18 9.60 13.11
N ASP A 629 -19.21 9.96 14.40
CA ASP A 629 -18.76 11.26 14.89
C ASP A 629 -17.37 11.13 15.49
N TRP A 630 -16.38 11.64 14.75
CA TRP A 630 -14.97 11.34 14.96
C TRP A 630 -14.09 12.49 15.49
N PRO A 631 -14.55 13.43 16.34
CA PRO A 631 -13.64 14.41 16.92
C PRO A 631 -12.65 13.78 17.92
N SER A 632 -12.70 12.45 18.16
CA SER A 632 -11.58 11.66 18.66
C SER A 632 -10.71 11.23 17.47
N ARG A 633 -9.89 12.16 16.98
CA ARG A 633 -9.00 11.91 15.84
C ARG A 633 -8.10 10.72 16.18
N LEU A 634 -8.32 9.55 15.60
CA LEU A 634 -7.15 8.76 15.25
C LEU A 634 -6.50 9.52 14.07
N ASN A 635 -5.19 9.63 13.92
CA ASN A 635 -4.72 9.94 12.56
C ASN A 635 -5.11 8.79 11.62
N ASP A 636 -4.91 8.94 10.32
CA ASP A 636 -5.22 7.86 9.37
C ASP A 636 -4.54 6.54 9.73
N ALA A 637 -3.55 6.55 10.63
CA ALA A 637 -2.80 5.42 11.19
C ALA A 637 -3.32 4.84 12.52
N GLY A 638 -4.50 5.25 13.00
CA GLY A 638 -5.08 4.63 14.19
C GLY A 638 -4.54 5.15 15.54
N TYR A 639 -3.95 6.36 15.62
CA TYR A 639 -3.44 6.94 16.88
C TYR A 639 -4.24 8.14 17.40
N HIS A 640 -4.68 8.07 18.66
CA HIS A 640 -5.47 9.10 19.34
C HIS A 640 -4.74 10.44 19.46
N LEU A 641 -5.25 11.51 18.84
CA LEU A 641 -4.89 12.88 19.18
C LEU A 641 -5.65 13.33 20.45
N PRO A 642 -5.07 14.24 21.26
CA PRO A 642 -5.76 14.84 22.38
C PRO A 642 -6.98 15.65 21.91
N TRP A 643 -8.15 15.28 22.43
CA TRP A 643 -9.44 15.90 22.18
C TRP A 643 -9.46 17.39 22.56
N ARG A 644 -9.95 18.26 21.66
CA ARG A 644 -10.28 19.66 21.98
C ARG A 644 -11.82 19.81 22.08
N PRO A 645 -12.35 20.30 23.21
CA PRO A 645 -13.80 20.47 23.42
C PRO A 645 -14.54 21.38 22.42
N SER A 646 -13.82 22.13 21.58
CA SER A 646 -14.36 23.20 20.74
C SER A 646 -14.71 22.80 19.29
N GLN A 647 -14.49 21.54 18.88
CA GLN A 647 -14.88 21.07 17.55
C GLN A 647 -16.26 20.40 17.62
N PRO A 648 -17.32 20.97 17.00
CA PRO A 648 -18.66 20.43 17.09
C PRO A 648 -18.76 19.11 16.30
N PRO A 649 -19.69 18.22 16.69
CA PRO A 649 -19.95 17.00 15.95
C PRO A 649 -20.43 17.25 14.52
N GLU A 650 -19.92 16.46 13.58
CA GLU A 650 -20.42 16.40 12.21
C GLU A 650 -21.83 15.80 12.15
N ASP A 651 -22.53 15.91 11.01
CA ASP A 651 -23.92 15.45 10.85
C ASP A 651 -24.11 14.01 11.32
N LYS A 652 -24.68 13.86 12.52
CA LYS A 652 -25.03 12.58 13.12
C LYS A 652 -26.42 12.21 12.65
N ALA A 653 -26.57 11.84 11.40
CA ALA A 653 -27.86 11.41 10.89
C ALA A 653 -27.91 9.91 10.64
N ILE A 654 -29.14 9.40 10.68
CA ILE A 654 -29.46 8.07 10.18
C ILE A 654 -29.89 8.22 8.73
N TYR A 655 -29.30 7.38 7.89
CA TYR A 655 -29.49 7.35 6.46
C TYR A 655 -30.08 6.01 6.04
N LEU A 656 -30.91 6.05 5.01
CA LEU A 656 -31.41 4.87 4.30
C LEU A 656 -30.98 4.96 2.84
N LEU A 657 -30.43 3.88 2.30
CA LEU A 657 -30.10 3.82 0.88
C LEU A 657 -31.39 3.68 0.05
N ASP A 658 -31.63 4.63 -0.85
CA ASP A 658 -32.59 4.50 -1.95
C ASP A 658 -31.82 4.00 -3.17
N VAL A 659 -31.78 2.68 -3.35
CA VAL A 659 -31.04 2.03 -4.43
C VAL A 659 -31.58 2.39 -5.82
N THR A 660 -32.89 2.66 -5.93
CA THR A 660 -33.51 3.07 -7.21
C THR A 660 -33.03 4.44 -7.63
N ARG A 661 -32.87 5.36 -6.67
CA ARG A 661 -32.31 6.70 -6.92
C ARG A 661 -30.78 6.74 -6.83
N LYS A 662 -30.12 5.62 -6.52
CA LYS A 662 -28.67 5.53 -6.26
C LYS A 662 -28.17 6.60 -5.26
N SER A 663 -28.95 6.85 -4.21
CA SER A 663 -28.70 7.95 -3.28
C SER A 663 -29.10 7.61 -1.85
N TRP A 664 -28.48 8.28 -0.88
CA TRP A 664 -28.80 8.11 0.53
C TRP A 664 -29.80 9.16 1.00
N LYS A 665 -30.93 8.70 1.53
CA LYS A 665 -31.95 9.54 2.14
C LYS A 665 -31.65 9.74 3.62
N ARG A 666 -31.43 10.99 4.03
CA ARG A 666 -31.37 11.39 5.44
C ARG A 666 -32.74 11.21 6.08
N LEU A 667 -32.85 10.36 7.10
CA LEU A 667 -34.12 10.07 7.76
C LEU A 667 -34.33 10.85 9.06
N SER A 668 -33.29 11.02 9.88
CA SER A 668 -33.44 11.72 11.16
C SER A 668 -33.74 13.21 10.95
N LEU A 669 -34.94 13.64 11.35
CA LEU A 669 -35.39 15.04 11.33
C LEU A 669 -35.16 15.67 12.72
N GLY A 670 -34.42 16.78 12.81
CA GLY A 670 -34.19 17.50 14.08
C GLY A 670 -32.84 17.19 14.77
N GLN A 671 -32.87 16.98 16.10
CA GLN A 671 -31.66 16.84 16.94
C GLN A 671 -30.71 15.75 16.40
N PRO A 672 -29.38 15.96 16.45
CA PRO A 672 -28.41 15.00 15.94
C PRO A 672 -28.54 13.65 16.66
N SER A 673 -28.35 12.56 15.92
CA SER A 673 -28.12 11.21 16.46
C SER A 673 -27.05 11.27 17.56
N PRO A 674 -27.08 10.37 18.56
CA PRO A 674 -25.96 10.19 19.48
C PRO A 674 -24.61 10.03 18.76
N GLN A 675 -23.55 10.38 19.49
CA GLN A 675 -22.17 10.16 19.04
C GLN A 675 -21.93 8.67 18.78
N ASN A 676 -21.78 8.30 17.51
CA ASN A 676 -21.32 6.97 17.13
C ASN A 676 -19.79 6.92 17.25
N VAL A 677 -19.29 6.08 18.16
CA VAL A 677 -17.87 5.85 18.41
C VAL A 677 -17.52 4.52 17.74
N TYR A 678 -17.15 4.58 16.46
CA TYR A 678 -16.85 3.48 15.54
C TYR A 678 -16.58 2.07 16.17
N GLU A 679 -15.64 1.96 17.13
CA GLU A 679 -15.28 0.65 17.70
C GLU A 679 -16.26 0.13 18.75
N GLN A 680 -16.88 1.03 19.50
CA GLN A 680 -17.74 0.73 20.65
C GLN A 680 -19.21 0.63 20.25
N THR A 681 -19.58 1.25 19.13
CA THR A 681 -20.97 1.36 18.73
C THR A 681 -21.44 0.16 17.91
N THR A 682 -22.59 -0.40 18.28
CA THR A 682 -23.25 -1.49 17.55
C THR A 682 -24.61 -1.01 17.05
N LEU A 683 -24.90 -1.33 15.79
CA LEU A 683 -26.16 -1.04 15.13
C LEU A 683 -26.93 -2.35 14.92
N ALA A 684 -28.19 -2.38 15.34
CA ALA A 684 -29.07 -3.53 15.18
C ALA A 684 -30.46 -3.07 14.74
N PHE A 685 -31.18 -3.92 14.00
CA PHE A 685 -32.55 -3.65 13.60
C PHE A 685 -33.51 -4.60 14.30
N ASP A 686 -34.47 -4.04 15.04
CA ASP A 686 -35.58 -4.79 15.63
C ASP A 686 -36.76 -4.75 14.66
N SER A 687 -36.86 -5.77 13.82
CA SER A 687 -37.91 -5.89 12.81
C SER A 687 -39.32 -6.02 13.38
N LYS A 688 -39.47 -6.44 14.64
CA LYS A 688 -40.80 -6.56 15.26
C LYS A 688 -41.36 -5.20 15.67
N ARG A 689 -40.48 -4.29 16.08
CA ARG A 689 -40.84 -2.93 16.51
C ARG A 689 -40.54 -1.86 15.46
N ASP A 690 -39.99 -2.27 14.32
CA ASP A 690 -39.58 -1.40 13.22
C ASP A 690 -38.69 -0.23 13.68
N GLN A 691 -37.62 -0.58 14.40
CA GLN A 691 -36.72 0.38 15.03
C GLN A 691 -35.25 -0.03 14.88
N VAL A 692 -34.37 0.97 14.77
CA VAL A 692 -32.93 0.77 14.76
C VAL A 692 -32.37 1.08 16.15
N ILE A 693 -31.58 0.17 16.68
CA ILE A 693 -30.96 0.26 18.00
C ILE A 693 -29.49 0.59 17.82
N LEU A 694 -29.04 1.63 18.52
CA LEU A 694 -27.65 2.03 18.58
C LEU A 694 -27.16 1.90 20.03
N HIS A 695 -26.22 0.99 20.28
CA HIS A 695 -25.64 0.75 21.60
C HIS A 695 -24.17 1.13 21.64
N GLY A 696 -23.69 1.68 22.76
CA GLY A 696 -22.30 2.13 22.91
C GLY A 696 -22.05 3.47 22.23
N ALA A 697 -23.08 4.31 22.18
CA ALA A 697 -23.06 5.62 21.56
C ALA A 697 -23.16 6.73 22.61
N GLY A 698 -23.19 7.98 22.16
CA GLY A 698 -23.36 9.16 23.00
C GLY A 698 -22.11 9.54 23.79
N LYS A 699 -22.25 10.55 24.67
CA LYS A 699 -21.11 11.16 25.37
C LYS A 699 -20.44 10.18 26.34
N ASN A 700 -21.24 9.30 26.94
CA ASN A 700 -20.75 8.34 27.94
C ASN A 700 -20.21 7.04 27.30
N ARG A 701 -20.41 6.84 25.99
CA ARG A 701 -19.91 5.70 25.20
C ARG A 701 -20.47 4.33 25.61
N ASP A 702 -21.51 4.31 26.42
CA ASP A 702 -22.24 3.14 26.91
C ASP A 702 -23.76 3.32 26.79
N GLU A 703 -24.20 4.35 26.06
CA GLU A 703 -25.60 4.70 25.97
C GLU A 703 -26.36 3.83 24.96
N LEU A 704 -27.65 3.65 25.21
CA LEU A 704 -28.59 2.98 24.32
C LEU A 704 -29.54 3.99 23.71
N TRP A 705 -29.62 3.99 22.39
CA TRP A 705 -30.45 4.89 21.62
C TRP A 705 -31.30 4.12 20.62
N ILE A 706 -32.52 4.61 20.39
CA ILE A 706 -33.50 3.97 19.52
C ILE A 706 -33.95 4.99 18.47
N PHE A 707 -33.87 4.58 17.20
CA PHE A 707 -34.49 5.28 16.08
C PHE A 707 -35.79 4.58 15.72
N GLU A 708 -36.90 5.29 15.81
CA GLU A 708 -38.20 4.78 15.39
C GLU A 708 -38.48 5.15 13.94
N MET A 709 -38.74 4.16 13.09
CA MET A 709 -38.98 4.40 11.65
C MET A 709 -40.22 5.26 11.40
N GLY A 710 -41.31 5.02 12.13
CA GLY A 710 -42.58 5.71 11.94
C GLY A 710 -42.55 7.20 12.30
N THR A 711 -41.79 7.58 13.33
CA THR A 711 -41.67 8.98 13.78
C THR A 711 -40.42 9.67 13.23
N GLN A 712 -39.45 8.90 12.74
CA GLN A 712 -38.14 9.36 12.30
C GLN A 712 -37.37 10.15 13.39
N LYS A 713 -37.57 9.79 14.65
CA LYS A 713 -36.94 10.43 15.82
C LYS A 713 -35.96 9.50 16.52
N MET A 714 -34.92 10.10 17.07
CA MET A 714 -33.99 9.45 17.99
C MET A 714 -34.45 9.63 19.45
N LEU A 715 -34.53 8.51 20.17
CA LEU A 715 -34.91 8.44 21.57
C LEU A 715 -33.71 7.93 22.39
N HIS A 716 -33.32 8.66 23.43
CA HIS A 716 -32.32 8.23 24.39
C HIS A 716 -32.97 7.35 25.45
N HIS A 717 -32.54 6.10 25.56
CA HIS A 717 -32.96 5.22 26.64
C HIS A 717 -31.92 5.24 27.76
N LEU A 718 -32.22 6.01 28.82
CA LEU A 718 -31.49 5.90 30.08
C LEU A 718 -31.81 4.53 30.68
N TRP A 719 -30.80 3.67 30.81
CA TRP A 719 -30.93 2.50 31.67
C TRP A 719 -31.20 3.01 33.10
N PRO A 720 -32.24 2.52 33.81
CA PRO A 720 -32.45 2.94 35.18
C PRO A 720 -31.23 2.54 36.02
N ARG A 721 -30.41 3.54 36.40
CA ARG A 721 -29.32 3.40 37.37
C ARG A 721 -29.93 3.01 38.72
N GLY A 722 -30.11 1.72 38.94
CA GLY A 722 -30.81 1.18 40.11
C GLY A 722 -31.02 -0.34 40.12
N ARG A 723 -30.64 -1.07 39.06
CA ARG A 723 -30.61 -2.54 39.06
C ARG A 723 -29.28 -3.08 38.54
N GLU A 724 -28.18 -2.66 39.15
CA GLU A 724 -26.87 -3.29 38.94
C GLU A 724 -26.75 -4.68 39.59
N SER A 725 -27.77 -5.15 40.31
CA SER A 725 -27.72 -6.41 41.07
C SER A 725 -28.30 -7.65 40.37
N THR A 726 -28.78 -7.58 39.12
CA THR A 726 -29.41 -8.77 38.46
C THR A 726 -28.82 -9.21 37.12
N PHE A 727 -27.80 -8.54 36.60
CA PHE A 727 -27.09 -8.98 35.37
C PHE A 727 -25.65 -9.48 35.62
N ARG A 728 -25.30 -9.77 36.88
CA ARG A 728 -24.07 -10.52 37.24
C ARG A 728 -24.29 -12.03 37.42
N ALA A 729 -25.46 -12.56 37.10
CA ALA A 729 -25.76 -13.99 37.23
C ALA A 729 -26.53 -14.51 36.01
N ARG A 730 -25.78 -14.88 34.96
CA ARG A 730 -26.05 -15.96 33.96
C ARG A 730 -25.16 -15.81 32.72
N MET A 731 -23.87 -15.52 32.93
CA MET A 731 -22.81 -15.96 32.03
C MET A 731 -21.78 -16.70 32.89
N SER A 732 -22.20 -17.86 33.36
CA SER A 732 -21.30 -18.97 33.62
C SER A 732 -21.73 -20.07 32.65
N PHE A 733 -20.74 -20.55 31.90
CA PHE A 733 -20.75 -21.45 30.73
C PHE A 733 -20.86 -20.75 29.37
#